data_AF-A0ABD6FVF4-F1
#
_entry.id   AF-A0ABD6FVF4-F1
#
_cell.length_a   1.000
_cell.length_b   1.000
_cell.length_c   1.000
_cell.angle_alpha   90.00
_cell.angle_beta   90.00
_cell.angle_gamma   90.00
#
_symmetry.space_group_name_H-M   'P 1'
#
loop_
_entity.id
_entity.type
_entity.pdbx_description
1 polymer ?
#
loop_
_entity_poly.entity_id
_entity_poly.type
_entity_poly.pdbx_seq_one_letter_code
_entity_poly.pdbx_strand_id
1 'polypeptide(L)'
;MRKHPGQAGFQGWCRHCIPGQLTPAWWRPILLGLILLLAGFGWGPGPAWWGSAQEAPQAETLALPHPPTVTVVPELSGPIPAGRLWLAVQIQAPAGVQEVVFWLEDPTGQGERLVPEVGGPSEEEQTAWFEVPGVTEGTYRLTVQVVDGAGQETEAVWTFPVVGDLTVEPELAELEAGLWVREPSAQEAVDRMAQTGELWRLLERRYGWRRGTDPVRIQVSWEGTLGRLTHPLLMKALVEDQPAGFLARGVRAYEAVRGAPYWWEARGPEPGVSEAFPGGSTQPPDATVLYGAGAYAPEREAVGWTSFLAAYHRHPAADDAAYRLGRSHELLAARFAPGRSERVAHLLAAAWAYLAALELPDGDMAWDARNRLIYLLDAVARPEDLQRMTGRLEGGASPEAGLVERFVRPQLGRDLAVAAQYALALRHLRAGEYEAAAQGLAAVLAALPEEGPWDPLALRTSQTQAAVERQQATAQQLAELRAGREGRGAEAAAAAYQEAALIYRDPHLFALALWHGQRAQYLAFGHLFEAAAHELDGAILAEDAAGQITYIRALALFEELLAAQPPEPWRERALFSKGMSLYHLLHYGQEVEAWRPRPALTQELVATFRTFADEYPASPWADDALLMVGVYAEEPRVLQALIERYPDGDKRPIAEALLEEKPHPGW
;
A
#
# COMPACT_ATOMS: atom_id res chain seq x y z
N MET A 1 48.54 11.16 10.09
CA MET A 1 47.75 9.98 10.50
C MET A 1 46.46 10.48 11.16
N ARG A 2 45.47 10.90 10.36
CA ARG A 2 44.24 10.17 9.97
C ARG A 2 43.34 9.76 11.15
N LYS A 3 42.25 10.52 11.35
CA LYS A 3 40.96 10.06 11.87
C LYS A 3 39.83 10.79 11.12
N HIS A 4 38.97 10.02 10.46
CA HIS A 4 37.72 10.44 9.83
C HIS A 4 36.61 10.61 10.89
N PRO A 5 35.68 11.56 10.72
CA PRO A 5 34.36 11.49 11.32
C PRO A 5 33.27 11.45 10.24
N GLY A 6 32.53 10.35 10.19
CA GLY A 6 31.31 10.20 9.43
C GLY A 6 30.45 9.14 10.12
N GLN A 7 29.13 9.32 10.06
CA GLN A 7 28.06 8.51 10.68
C GLN A 7 27.59 8.98 12.07
N ALA A 8 26.66 9.92 12.06
CA ALA A 8 25.63 10.04 13.09
C ALA A 8 24.32 9.53 12.47
N GLY A 9 23.81 8.41 12.99
CA GLY A 9 22.54 7.80 12.59
C GLY A 9 21.34 8.56 13.14
N PHE A 10 20.27 8.57 12.35
CA PHE A 10 18.97 9.14 12.68
C PHE A 10 18.08 8.01 13.23
N GLN A 11 17.75 8.04 14.51
CA GLN A 11 16.62 7.29 15.08
C GLN A 11 15.87 8.16 16.09
N GLY A 12 14.55 8.22 15.87
CA GLY A 12 13.53 8.67 16.83
C GLY A 12 13.35 10.17 16.90
N TRP A 13 12.11 10.64 16.82
CA TRP A 13 11.48 11.47 17.86
C TRP A 13 9.99 11.64 17.55
N CYS A 14 9.17 10.92 18.31
CA CYS A 14 7.77 11.26 18.53
C CYS A 14 7.67 12.46 19.47
N ARG A 15 6.52 13.14 19.35
CA ARG A 15 6.07 14.36 20.04
C ARG A 15 6.28 14.33 21.57
N HIS A 16 6.54 15.55 22.08
CA HIS A 16 6.57 16.00 23.49
C HIS A 16 7.92 15.86 24.22
N CYS A 17 8.78 16.87 24.04
CA CYS A 17 9.52 17.56 25.12
C CYS A 17 10.36 18.71 24.50
N ILE A 18 9.91 19.96 24.67
CA ILE A 18 10.78 21.15 24.59
C ILE A 18 11.23 21.41 26.04
N PRO A 19 12.54 21.39 26.33
CA PRO A 19 13.21 22.66 26.56
C PRO A 19 14.67 22.72 26.08
N GLY A 20 15.03 23.86 25.49
CA GLY A 20 16.29 24.56 25.77
C GLY A 20 17.59 23.99 25.19
N GLN A 21 18.10 24.71 24.19
CA GLN A 21 19.52 24.97 23.88
C GLN A 21 20.22 24.15 22.76
N LEU A 22 20.56 24.94 21.73
CA LEU A 22 21.79 24.94 20.91
C LEU A 22 21.98 23.83 19.87
N THR A 23 21.36 23.99 18.71
CA THR A 23 21.79 23.38 17.44
C THR A 23 22.76 24.32 16.68
N PRO A 24 23.83 23.80 16.05
CA PRO A 24 24.84 24.60 15.37
C PRO A 24 24.34 25.19 14.05
N ALA A 25 24.83 26.40 13.71
CA ALA A 25 24.28 27.32 12.72
C ALA A 25 24.52 27.00 11.22
N TRP A 26 25.15 25.86 10.89
CA TRP A 26 25.66 25.58 9.53
C TRP A 26 24.60 25.10 8.52
N TRP A 27 23.39 24.71 8.94
CA TRP A 27 22.33 24.23 8.05
C TRP A 27 21.38 25.33 7.55
N ARG A 28 21.38 26.50 8.19
CA ARG A 28 20.48 27.62 7.89
C ARG A 28 20.71 28.27 6.51
N PRO A 29 21.94 28.42 6.00
CA PRO A 29 22.17 29.00 4.67
C PRO A 29 21.72 28.06 3.54
N ILE A 30 21.92 26.75 3.69
CA ILE A 30 21.57 25.72 2.71
C ILE A 30 20.04 25.62 2.56
N LEU A 31 19.31 25.68 3.68
CA LEU A 31 17.85 25.68 3.66
C LEU A 31 17.27 26.98 3.07
N LEU A 32 17.90 28.14 3.35
CA LEU A 32 17.48 29.41 2.77
C LEU A 32 17.74 29.47 1.26
N GLY A 33 18.88 28.93 0.79
CA GLY A 33 19.21 28.81 -0.63
C GLY A 33 18.22 27.91 -1.38
N LEU A 34 17.79 26.80 -0.78
CA LEU A 34 16.76 25.91 -1.32
C LEU A 34 15.37 26.56 -1.36
N ILE A 35 15.00 27.32 -0.34
CA ILE A 35 13.70 28.02 -0.28
C ILE A 35 13.65 29.18 -1.29
N LEU A 36 14.77 29.89 -1.51
CA LEU A 36 14.83 30.98 -2.49
C LEU A 36 14.86 30.48 -3.94
N LEU A 37 15.49 29.32 -4.20
CA LEU A 37 15.42 28.64 -5.50
C LEU A 37 14.00 28.15 -5.85
N LEU A 38 13.22 27.72 -4.85
CA LEU A 38 11.82 27.31 -5.03
C LEU A 38 10.85 28.49 -5.17
N ALA A 39 11.16 29.65 -4.57
CA ALA A 39 10.32 30.85 -4.64
C ALA A 39 10.49 31.66 -5.95
N GLY A 40 11.55 31.41 -6.74
CA GLY A 40 11.83 32.11 -8.00
C GLY A 40 10.98 31.65 -9.21
N PHE A 41 10.23 30.55 -9.09
CA PHE A 41 9.35 30.07 -10.16
C PHE A 41 7.91 30.53 -9.93
N GLY A 42 7.48 31.49 -10.75
CA GLY A 42 6.18 32.16 -10.67
C GLY A 42 4.98 31.21 -10.73
N TRP A 43 4.24 31.17 -9.62
CA TRP A 43 2.83 30.83 -9.60
C TRP A 43 2.03 32.10 -9.88
N GLY A 44 1.36 32.16 -11.03
CA GLY A 44 0.39 33.20 -11.35
C GLY A 44 -0.98 32.90 -10.72
N PRO A 45 -1.72 33.91 -10.19
CA PRO A 45 -2.89 33.70 -9.34
C PRO A 45 -4.22 33.69 -10.11
N GLY A 46 -5.20 32.96 -9.58
CA GLY A 46 -6.63 32.98 -9.95
C GLY A 46 -7.49 32.52 -8.77
N PRO A 47 -8.77 32.94 -8.68
CA PRO A 47 -9.14 33.99 -7.74
C PRO A 47 -9.87 33.52 -6.47
N ALA A 48 -9.74 34.35 -5.43
CA ALA A 48 -10.51 34.32 -4.20
C ALA A 48 -11.99 34.66 -4.45
N TRP A 49 -12.90 33.89 -3.86
CA TRP A 49 -14.28 34.29 -3.59
C TRP A 49 -14.64 34.02 -2.12
N TRP A 50 -14.57 35.11 -1.35
CA TRP A 50 -15.46 35.58 -0.28
C TRP A 50 -16.13 34.58 0.68
N GLY A 51 -15.73 34.68 1.95
CA GLY A 51 -16.67 34.54 3.05
C GLY A 51 -17.47 35.83 3.25
N SER A 52 -18.76 35.71 3.51
CA SER A 52 -19.55 36.73 4.18
C SER A 52 -20.65 36.09 5.01
N ALA A 53 -20.62 36.40 6.31
CA ALA A 53 -21.74 36.53 7.23
C ALA A 53 -22.82 35.42 7.26
N GLN A 54 -22.78 34.58 8.29
CA GLN A 54 -23.99 33.96 8.82
C GLN A 54 -24.54 34.84 9.95
N GLU A 55 -25.57 35.61 9.61
CA GLU A 55 -26.62 36.00 10.54
C GLU A 55 -27.38 34.74 10.97
N ALA A 56 -27.72 34.66 12.26
CA ALA A 56 -28.64 33.64 12.76
C ALA A 56 -30.09 34.02 12.40
N PRO A 57 -30.90 33.11 11.83
CA PRO A 57 -32.34 33.23 11.83
C PRO A 57 -33.00 32.28 12.84
N GLN A 58 -34.20 32.68 13.20
CA GLN A 58 -35.03 32.21 14.30
C GLN A 58 -35.71 30.87 14.02
N ALA A 59 -36.20 30.27 15.09
CA ALA A 59 -37.03 29.06 15.11
C ALA A 59 -38.24 29.18 14.17
N GLU A 60 -38.20 28.41 13.09
CA GLU A 60 -39.38 28.02 12.31
C GLU A 60 -39.70 26.55 12.61
N THR A 61 -40.95 26.34 13.02
CA THR A 61 -41.61 25.05 13.21
C THR A 61 -41.60 24.28 11.88
N LEU A 62 -40.68 23.32 11.72
CA LEU A 62 -40.58 22.47 10.54
C LEU A 62 -41.15 21.09 10.84
N ALA A 63 -42.27 20.78 10.19
CA ALA A 63 -42.76 19.41 10.04
C ALA A 63 -41.68 18.55 9.36
N LEU A 64 -41.49 17.31 9.84
CA LEU A 64 -40.50 16.36 9.35
C LEU A 64 -40.70 16.07 7.84
N PRO A 65 -39.70 16.26 6.96
CA PRO A 65 -39.88 16.05 5.53
C PRO A 65 -39.72 14.61 5.06
N HIS A 66 -39.23 13.65 5.88
CA HIS A 66 -39.03 12.27 5.43
C HIS A 66 -39.29 11.24 6.54
N PRO A 67 -39.94 10.10 6.23
CA PRO A 67 -40.04 8.97 7.15
C PRO A 67 -38.65 8.40 7.44
N PRO A 68 -38.43 7.76 8.61
CA PRO A 68 -37.16 7.11 8.94
C PRO A 68 -36.82 6.03 7.90
N THR A 69 -35.58 6.00 7.44
CA THR A 69 -35.07 4.92 6.59
C THR A 69 -34.73 3.74 7.48
N VAL A 70 -35.33 2.57 7.19
CA VAL A 70 -35.06 1.33 7.92
C VAL A 70 -34.55 0.26 6.98
N THR A 71 -33.32 -0.22 7.23
CA THR A 71 -32.69 -1.32 6.50
C THR A 71 -32.76 -2.57 7.36
N VAL A 72 -33.35 -3.64 6.82
CA VAL A 72 -33.39 -4.96 7.46
C VAL A 72 -32.39 -5.87 6.77
N VAL A 73 -31.36 -6.29 7.48
CA VAL A 73 -30.39 -7.28 6.98
C VAL A 73 -30.63 -8.60 7.71
N PRO A 74 -31.19 -9.63 7.04
CA PRO A 74 -31.27 -10.95 7.65
C PRO A 74 -29.87 -11.57 7.65
N GLU A 75 -29.26 -11.67 8.83
CA GLU A 75 -27.96 -12.34 8.99
C GLU A 75 -28.20 -13.74 9.57
N LEU A 76 -28.10 -14.76 8.71
CA LEU A 76 -28.11 -16.16 9.15
C LEU A 76 -26.69 -16.54 9.58
N SER A 77 -26.44 -16.57 10.89
CA SER A 77 -25.14 -16.94 11.46
C SER A 77 -25.12 -18.39 11.96
N GLY A 78 -24.39 -19.25 11.23
CA GLY A 78 -23.95 -20.58 11.68
C GLY A 78 -25.00 -21.71 11.68
N PRO A 79 -24.58 -22.98 11.91
CA PRO A 79 -25.49 -24.11 11.97
C PRO A 79 -26.21 -24.11 13.30
N ILE A 80 -27.51 -23.80 13.31
CA ILE A 80 -28.31 -23.79 14.54
C ILE A 80 -29.09 -25.11 14.68
N PRO A 81 -28.89 -25.87 15.76
CA PRO A 81 -29.92 -26.74 16.28
C PRO A 81 -30.97 -25.85 16.97
N ALA A 82 -32.15 -25.68 16.36
CA ALA A 82 -33.35 -24.96 16.84
C ALA A 82 -33.65 -23.56 16.24
N GLY A 83 -34.09 -23.51 14.98
CA GLY A 83 -35.04 -22.53 14.40
C GLY A 83 -35.13 -21.12 15.04
N ARG A 84 -34.06 -20.33 14.93
CA ARG A 84 -33.96 -18.94 15.40
C ARG A 84 -33.64 -18.01 14.23
N LEU A 85 -34.23 -16.82 14.20
CA LEU A 85 -33.95 -15.75 13.23
C LEU A 85 -33.37 -14.54 13.96
N TRP A 86 -32.26 -13.99 13.44
CA TRP A 86 -31.69 -12.72 13.88
C TRP A 86 -32.06 -11.62 12.89
N LEU A 87 -32.70 -10.56 13.40
CA LEU A 87 -33.07 -9.39 12.62
C LEU A 87 -32.21 -8.21 13.06
N ALA A 88 -31.40 -7.68 12.15
CA ALA A 88 -30.74 -6.40 12.32
C ALA A 88 -31.62 -5.31 11.69
N VAL A 89 -32.11 -4.37 12.51
CA VAL A 89 -32.95 -3.26 12.06
C VAL A 89 -32.21 -1.97 12.30
N GLN A 90 -31.82 -1.30 11.21
CA GLN A 90 -31.16 0.00 11.28
C GLN A 90 -32.18 1.12 11.28
N ILE A 91 -32.10 2.08 12.22
CA ILE A 91 -32.99 3.24 12.25
C ILE A 91 -32.14 4.53 12.24
N GLN A 92 -32.37 5.36 11.23
CA GLN A 92 -31.98 6.77 11.25
C GLN A 92 -33.14 7.60 11.79
N ALA A 93 -33.05 8.03 13.05
CA ALA A 93 -34.06 8.86 13.70
C ALA A 93 -33.59 10.32 13.81
N PRO A 94 -34.39 11.32 13.40
CA PRO A 94 -34.11 12.71 13.73
C PRO A 94 -34.19 12.96 15.25
N ALA A 95 -33.48 13.98 15.74
CA ALA A 95 -33.51 14.37 17.15
C ALA A 95 -34.96 14.61 17.64
N GLY A 96 -35.38 13.91 18.71
CA GLY A 96 -36.71 14.08 19.32
C GLY A 96 -37.60 12.83 19.44
N VAL A 97 -37.10 11.62 19.13
CA VAL A 97 -37.82 10.36 19.34
C VAL A 97 -37.87 9.97 20.83
N GLN A 98 -39.07 9.67 21.35
CA GLN A 98 -39.28 9.22 22.73
C GLN A 98 -39.28 7.69 22.86
N GLU A 99 -39.96 6.99 21.96
CA GLU A 99 -40.07 5.52 21.99
C GLU A 99 -40.07 4.96 20.57
N VAL A 100 -39.42 3.81 20.38
CA VAL A 100 -39.55 2.98 19.19
C VAL A 100 -40.01 1.59 19.62
N VAL A 101 -41.10 1.13 19.03
CA VAL A 101 -41.71 -0.17 19.30
C VAL A 101 -41.68 -1.03 18.04
N PHE A 102 -41.27 -2.27 18.20
CA PHE A 102 -41.17 -3.25 17.11
C PHE A 102 -42.18 -4.36 17.33
N TRP A 103 -42.93 -4.68 16.28
CA TRP A 103 -43.89 -5.78 16.26
C TRP A 103 -43.57 -6.70 15.09
N LEU A 104 -43.52 -8.00 15.33
CA LEU A 104 -43.35 -9.00 14.31
C LEU A 104 -44.59 -9.88 14.25
N GLU A 105 -45.27 -9.87 13.10
CA GLU A 105 -46.34 -10.82 12.79
C GLU A 105 -45.75 -12.00 12.01
N ASP A 106 -46.01 -13.20 12.50
CA ASP A 106 -45.65 -14.44 11.82
C ASP A 106 -46.56 -14.73 10.60
N PRO A 107 -46.26 -15.75 9.78
CA PRO A 107 -47.07 -16.11 8.63
C PRO A 107 -48.49 -16.57 8.96
N THR A 108 -48.78 -16.88 10.23
CA THR A 108 -50.11 -17.24 10.72
C THR A 108 -50.92 -16.02 11.21
N GLY A 109 -50.29 -14.83 11.22
CA GLY A 109 -50.88 -13.58 11.65
C GLY A 109 -50.80 -13.36 13.17
N GLN A 110 -49.99 -14.13 13.90
CA GLN A 110 -49.74 -13.88 15.32
C GLN A 110 -48.63 -12.83 15.47
N GLY A 111 -48.97 -11.69 16.08
CA GLY A 111 -48.06 -10.59 16.35
C GLY A 111 -47.45 -10.66 17.75
N GLU A 112 -46.11 -10.56 17.84
CA GLU A 112 -45.40 -10.37 19.10
C GLU A 112 -44.62 -9.05 19.13
N ARG A 113 -44.54 -8.42 20.31
CA ARG A 113 -43.70 -7.22 20.51
C ARG A 113 -42.27 -7.66 20.71
N LEU A 114 -41.37 -7.17 19.87
CA LEU A 114 -39.94 -7.47 19.99
C LEU A 114 -39.26 -6.49 20.95
N VAL A 115 -38.34 -7.03 21.76
CA VAL A 115 -37.50 -6.26 22.68
C VAL A 115 -36.05 -6.37 22.21
N PRO A 116 -35.37 -5.26 21.86
CA PRO A 116 -34.01 -5.32 21.36
C PRO A 116 -33.02 -5.72 22.47
N GLU A 117 -32.00 -6.51 22.13
CA GLU A 117 -30.99 -6.96 23.11
C GLU A 117 -29.98 -5.86 23.52
N VAL A 118 -29.87 -4.76 22.76
CA VAL A 118 -28.91 -3.67 23.03
C VAL A 118 -29.56 -2.27 22.87
N GLY A 119 -29.59 -1.49 23.96
CA GLY A 119 -29.53 -0.02 24.06
C GLY A 119 -30.67 0.85 23.48
N GLY A 120 -31.36 1.62 24.34
CA GLY A 120 -32.40 2.60 23.98
C GLY A 120 -31.91 3.87 23.23
N PRO A 121 -32.81 4.82 22.92
CA PRO A 121 -32.60 5.79 21.85
C PRO A 121 -31.66 6.94 22.27
N SER A 122 -30.42 6.95 21.75
CA SER A 122 -29.68 8.21 21.50
C SER A 122 -28.80 8.15 20.25
N GLU A 123 -29.03 9.16 19.41
CA GLU A 123 -28.26 9.85 18.35
C GLU A 123 -27.48 9.06 17.26
N GLU A 124 -28.12 9.08 16.07
CA GLU A 124 -27.60 9.11 14.68
C GLU A 124 -27.46 7.83 13.85
N GLU A 125 -27.27 6.63 14.41
CA GLU A 125 -27.49 5.36 13.67
C GLU A 125 -27.55 4.18 14.65
N GLN A 126 -28.67 3.46 14.71
CA GLN A 126 -28.83 2.34 15.65
C GLN A 126 -29.19 1.05 14.92
N THR A 127 -28.47 -0.04 15.25
CA THR A 127 -28.80 -1.40 14.83
C THR A 127 -29.42 -2.15 16.01
N ALA A 128 -30.71 -2.46 15.93
CA ALA A 128 -31.41 -3.28 16.91
C ALA A 128 -31.34 -4.76 16.49
N TRP A 129 -30.97 -5.63 17.43
CA TRP A 129 -30.93 -7.08 17.24
C TRP A 129 -32.07 -7.76 17.96
N PHE A 130 -32.76 -8.66 17.27
CA PHE A 130 -33.87 -9.43 17.81
C PHE A 130 -33.64 -10.92 17.59
N GLU A 131 -33.83 -11.71 18.65
CA GLU A 131 -33.94 -13.17 18.57
C GLU A 131 -35.41 -13.57 18.44
N VAL A 132 -35.78 -14.22 17.33
CA VAL A 132 -37.14 -14.74 17.12
C VAL A 132 -37.11 -16.27 17.25
N PRO A 133 -37.69 -16.85 18.31
CA PRO A 133 -37.74 -18.29 18.49
C PRO A 133 -38.88 -18.93 17.67
N GLY A 134 -38.65 -20.11 17.08
CA GLY A 134 -39.73 -20.91 16.50
C GLY A 134 -40.17 -20.50 15.09
N VAL A 135 -39.20 -20.10 14.26
CA VAL A 135 -39.44 -19.57 12.90
C VAL A 135 -40.00 -20.65 11.97
N THR A 136 -41.06 -20.31 11.24
CA THR A 136 -41.73 -21.17 10.25
C THR A 136 -41.63 -20.56 8.86
N GLU A 137 -41.74 -21.37 7.81
CA GLU A 137 -41.81 -20.87 6.44
C GLU A 137 -43.04 -19.99 6.20
N GLY A 138 -42.84 -18.86 5.52
CA GLY A 138 -43.88 -17.92 5.10
C GLY A 138 -43.42 -16.47 5.14
N THR A 139 -44.32 -15.54 4.82
CA THR A 139 -44.00 -14.10 4.84
C THR A 139 -44.25 -13.53 6.22
N TYR A 140 -43.21 -13.00 6.84
CA TYR A 140 -43.29 -12.25 8.09
C TYR A 140 -43.54 -10.78 7.82
N ARG A 141 -44.21 -10.10 8.76
CA ARG A 141 -44.45 -8.67 8.70
C ARG A 141 -43.87 -7.98 9.93
N LEU A 142 -42.88 -7.12 9.72
CA LEU A 142 -42.30 -6.26 10.75
C LEU A 142 -42.96 -4.89 10.71
N THR A 143 -43.59 -4.50 11.80
CA THR A 143 -44.10 -3.14 12.02
C THR A 143 -43.16 -2.42 12.99
N VAL A 144 -42.68 -1.25 12.59
CA VAL A 144 -41.91 -0.34 13.44
C VAL A 144 -42.78 0.89 13.70
N GLN A 145 -43.08 1.13 14.96
CA GLN A 145 -43.84 2.28 15.42
C GLN A 145 -42.91 3.24 16.16
N VAL A 146 -42.89 4.50 15.75
CA VAL A 146 -42.07 5.55 16.35
C VAL A 146 -43.00 6.57 17.00
N VAL A 147 -42.76 6.86 18.28
CA VAL A 147 -43.47 7.89 19.05
C VAL A 147 -42.52 9.07 19.26
N ASP A 148 -42.91 10.24 18.78
CA ASP A 148 -42.13 11.46 18.94
C ASP A 148 -42.37 12.15 20.29
N GLY A 149 -41.57 13.18 20.58
CA GLY A 149 -41.70 14.00 21.80
C GLY A 149 -43.02 14.76 21.96
N ALA A 150 -43.86 14.83 20.93
CA ALA A 150 -45.20 15.42 20.96
C ALA A 150 -46.32 14.38 21.11
N GLY A 151 -45.99 13.08 21.19
CA GLY A 151 -46.93 11.98 21.28
C GLY A 151 -47.58 11.60 19.94
N GLN A 152 -47.00 12.02 18.82
CA GLN A 152 -47.43 11.62 17.49
C GLN A 152 -46.81 10.27 17.13
N GLU A 153 -47.65 9.34 16.69
CA GLU A 153 -47.24 7.98 16.32
C GLU A 153 -47.08 7.87 14.80
N THR A 154 -45.93 7.37 14.35
CA THR A 154 -45.67 7.08 12.93
C THR A 154 -45.34 5.60 12.78
N GLU A 155 -46.05 4.91 11.88
CA GLU A 155 -45.87 3.49 11.62
C GLU A 155 -45.22 3.26 10.26
N ALA A 156 -44.26 2.33 10.21
CA ALA A 156 -43.71 1.82 8.97
C ALA A 156 -43.70 0.29 9.00
N VAL A 157 -44.02 -0.31 7.86
CA VAL A 157 -44.32 -1.74 7.73
C VAL A 157 -43.45 -2.35 6.65
N TRP A 158 -42.78 -3.45 6.98
CA TRP A 158 -42.00 -4.26 6.06
C TRP A 158 -42.52 -5.69 6.05
N THR A 159 -42.43 -6.33 4.90
CA THR A 159 -42.70 -7.76 4.77
C THR A 159 -41.47 -8.43 4.18
N PHE A 160 -41.09 -9.59 4.71
CA PHE A 160 -39.98 -10.36 4.21
C PHE A 160 -40.33 -11.86 4.20
N PRO A 161 -39.98 -12.60 3.14
CA PRO A 161 -40.23 -14.02 3.06
C PRO A 161 -39.16 -14.80 3.84
N VAL A 162 -39.60 -15.78 4.63
CA VAL A 162 -38.77 -16.87 5.13
C VAL A 162 -39.17 -18.10 4.34
N VAL A 163 -38.30 -18.57 3.43
CA VAL A 163 -38.59 -19.72 2.57
C VAL A 163 -38.00 -20.98 3.24
N GLY A 164 -38.76 -22.07 3.27
CA GLY A 164 -38.46 -23.30 4.01
C GLY A 164 -37.39 -24.18 3.36
N ASP A 165 -36.79 -23.72 2.27
CA ASP A 165 -35.71 -24.41 1.57
C ASP A 165 -34.36 -23.75 1.93
N LEU A 166 -33.93 -23.92 3.19
CA LEU A 166 -32.52 -23.79 3.58
C LEU A 166 -31.79 -25.10 3.27
N THR A 167 -31.96 -25.61 2.05
CA THR A 167 -30.97 -26.50 1.46
C THR A 167 -29.81 -25.62 0.99
N VAL A 168 -28.85 -25.40 1.90
CA VAL A 168 -27.45 -25.36 1.47
C VAL A 168 -27.30 -26.53 0.51
N GLU A 169 -26.82 -26.28 -0.72
CA GLU A 169 -26.62 -27.33 -1.72
C GLU A 169 -26.11 -28.62 -1.04
N PRO A 170 -26.69 -29.80 -1.33
CA PRO A 170 -26.30 -31.04 -0.65
C PRO A 170 -24.80 -31.32 -0.74
N GLU A 171 -24.11 -30.79 -1.76
CA GLU A 171 -22.66 -30.88 -1.93
C GLU A 171 -21.85 -30.00 -0.96
N LEU A 172 -22.44 -29.00 -0.30
CA LEU A 172 -21.79 -28.18 0.75
C LEU A 172 -22.18 -28.64 2.16
N ALA A 173 -23.43 -29.02 2.39
CA ALA A 173 -23.89 -29.45 3.72
C ALA A 173 -23.41 -30.87 4.11
N GLU A 174 -23.38 -31.83 3.17
CA GLU A 174 -22.85 -33.17 3.46
C GLU A 174 -21.30 -33.17 3.53
N LEU A 175 -20.62 -32.23 2.86
CA LEU A 175 -19.18 -32.03 2.98
C LEU A 175 -18.79 -31.29 4.27
N GLU A 176 -19.57 -30.32 4.75
CA GLU A 176 -19.30 -29.64 6.04
C GLU A 176 -19.63 -30.52 7.25
N ALA A 177 -20.72 -31.30 7.21
CA ALA A 177 -21.10 -32.20 8.31
C ALA A 177 -20.24 -33.48 8.37
N GLY A 178 -19.68 -33.92 7.24
CA GLY A 178 -18.84 -35.13 7.16
C GLY A 178 -17.34 -34.93 7.48
N LEU A 179 -16.83 -33.69 7.40
CA LEU A 179 -15.40 -33.39 7.60
C LEU A 179 -15.04 -32.64 8.89
N TRP A 180 -16.02 -32.13 9.65
CA TRP A 180 -15.75 -31.35 10.85
C TRP A 180 -16.42 -31.94 12.09
N VAL A 181 -15.67 -32.79 12.81
CA VAL A 181 -15.62 -32.58 14.26
C VAL A 181 -15.04 -31.18 14.44
N ARG A 182 -15.89 -30.18 14.68
CA ARG A 182 -15.49 -28.77 14.77
C ARG A 182 -14.61 -28.58 16.00
N GLU A 183 -13.31 -28.85 15.84
CA GLU A 183 -12.33 -28.46 16.82
C GLU A 183 -12.31 -26.92 16.86
N PRO A 184 -12.48 -26.31 18.04
CA PRO A 184 -12.47 -24.87 18.20
C PRO A 184 -11.12 -24.29 17.76
N SER A 185 -11.12 -23.11 17.15
CA SER A 185 -9.87 -22.43 16.77
C SER A 185 -8.99 -22.19 17.99
N ALA A 186 -7.68 -22.00 17.78
CA ALA A 186 -6.79 -21.70 18.89
C ALA A 186 -7.27 -20.46 19.68
N GLN A 187 -7.79 -19.45 18.97
CA GLN A 187 -8.36 -18.24 19.57
C GLN A 187 -9.61 -18.55 20.39
N GLU A 188 -10.57 -19.31 19.84
CA GLU A 188 -11.79 -19.71 20.56
C GLU A 188 -11.48 -20.54 21.81
N ALA A 189 -10.44 -21.38 21.76
CA ALA A 189 -9.96 -22.11 22.93
C ALA A 189 -9.41 -21.16 24.01
N VAL A 190 -8.65 -20.14 23.61
CA VAL A 190 -8.06 -19.16 24.53
C VAL A 190 -9.10 -18.20 25.11
N ASP A 191 -10.07 -17.77 24.32
CA ASP A 191 -11.20 -16.95 24.77
C ASP A 191 -11.99 -17.69 25.86
N ARG A 192 -12.27 -18.98 25.66
CA ARG A 192 -12.94 -19.82 26.68
C ARG A 192 -12.06 -20.04 27.91
N MET A 193 -10.76 -20.28 27.75
CA MET A 193 -9.83 -20.41 28.87
C MET A 193 -9.74 -19.11 29.68
N ALA A 194 -9.84 -17.95 29.04
CA ALA A 194 -9.87 -16.66 29.72
C ALA A 194 -11.18 -16.45 30.49
N GLN A 195 -12.32 -16.76 29.86
CA GLN A 195 -13.65 -16.68 30.49
C GLN A 195 -13.74 -17.60 31.74
N THR A 196 -13.14 -18.78 31.68
CA THR A 196 -13.12 -19.76 32.79
C THR A 196 -11.97 -19.55 33.80
N GLY A 197 -11.11 -18.56 33.56
CA GLY A 197 -9.92 -18.28 34.39
C GLY A 197 -8.85 -19.37 34.33
N GLU A 198 -8.97 -20.36 33.45
CA GLU A 198 -7.95 -21.40 33.21
C GLU A 198 -6.69 -20.83 32.57
N LEU A 199 -6.83 -19.82 31.72
CA LEU A 199 -5.72 -19.12 31.08
C LEU A 199 -4.77 -18.51 32.11
N TRP A 200 -5.32 -17.78 33.09
CA TRP A 200 -4.52 -17.15 34.14
C TRP A 200 -3.87 -18.18 35.07
N ARG A 201 -4.54 -19.31 35.35
CA ARG A 201 -3.94 -20.41 36.09
C ARG A 201 -2.77 -21.05 35.33
N LEU A 202 -2.87 -21.19 34.01
CA LEU A 202 -1.77 -21.67 33.17
C LEU A 202 -0.58 -20.70 33.19
N LEU A 203 -0.83 -19.40 32.99
CA LEU A 203 0.19 -18.36 32.97
C LEU A 203 0.87 -18.19 34.34
N GLU A 204 0.12 -18.26 35.44
CA GLU A 204 0.67 -18.22 36.79
C GLU A 204 1.58 -19.43 37.06
N ARG A 205 1.13 -20.65 36.71
CA ARG A 205 1.94 -21.87 36.89
C ARG A 205 3.24 -21.86 36.09
N ARG A 206 3.20 -21.35 34.86
CA ARG A 206 4.34 -21.41 33.92
C ARG A 206 5.32 -20.27 34.12
N TYR A 207 4.83 -19.06 34.34
CA TYR A 207 5.63 -17.84 34.27
C TYR A 207 5.52 -16.98 35.53
N GLY A 208 4.74 -17.41 36.53
CA GLY A 208 4.47 -16.63 37.74
C GLY A 208 3.55 -15.43 37.50
N TRP A 209 2.93 -15.33 36.32
CA TRP A 209 2.14 -14.16 35.92
C TRP A 209 0.79 -14.14 36.61
N ARG A 210 0.49 -13.05 37.31
CA ARG A 210 -0.74 -12.86 38.07
C ARG A 210 -1.62 -11.80 37.44
N ARG A 211 -2.93 -12.09 37.43
CA ARG A 211 -3.95 -11.19 36.93
C ARG A 211 -3.90 -9.85 37.69
N GLY A 212 -3.58 -8.77 36.98
CA GLY A 212 -3.61 -7.40 37.51
C GLY A 212 -2.35 -6.89 38.21
N THR A 213 -1.26 -7.67 38.31
CA THR A 213 -0.01 -7.23 38.97
C THR A 213 1.21 -7.18 38.05
N ASP A 214 1.27 -8.00 37.00
CA ASP A 214 2.42 -8.00 36.09
C ASP A 214 2.21 -7.05 34.89
N PRO A 215 3.20 -6.22 34.54
CA PRO A 215 3.09 -5.18 33.51
C PRO A 215 3.16 -5.71 32.07
N VAL A 216 3.00 -7.02 31.86
CA VAL A 216 2.81 -7.54 30.50
C VAL A 216 1.45 -7.03 30.04
N ARG A 217 1.50 -5.96 29.22
CA ARG A 217 0.41 -5.57 28.33
C ARG A 217 0.13 -6.73 27.37
N ILE A 218 -0.45 -7.82 27.86
CA ILE A 218 -1.48 -8.47 27.07
C ILE A 218 -2.54 -7.39 27.02
N GLN A 219 -2.59 -6.62 25.93
CA GLN A 219 -3.72 -5.75 25.64
C GLN A 219 -4.93 -6.69 25.44
N VAL A 220 -5.45 -7.20 26.55
CA VAL A 220 -6.83 -7.62 26.67
C VAL A 220 -7.58 -6.31 26.56
N SER A 221 -8.05 -5.98 25.36
CA SER A 221 -8.96 -4.84 25.20
C SER A 221 -10.09 -5.04 26.21
N TRP A 222 -10.45 -3.94 26.88
CA TRP A 222 -11.34 -3.89 28.04
C TRP A 222 -12.79 -4.35 27.77
N GLU A 223 -13.04 -5.00 26.62
CA GLU A 223 -14.33 -5.40 26.07
C GLU A 223 -14.46 -6.92 25.87
N GLY A 224 -13.66 -7.74 26.57
CA GLY A 224 -13.85 -9.20 26.59
C GLY A 224 -13.36 -9.97 25.36
N THR A 225 -12.79 -9.27 24.37
CA THR A 225 -11.92 -9.84 23.35
C THR A 225 -10.50 -9.90 23.89
N LEU A 226 -9.93 -11.10 24.06
CA LEU A 226 -8.48 -11.21 24.08
C LEU A 226 -8.01 -10.61 22.76
N GLY A 227 -7.05 -9.68 22.80
CA GLY A 227 -6.27 -9.35 21.63
C GLY A 227 -5.83 -10.66 20.97
N ARG A 228 -5.89 -10.73 19.63
CA ARG A 228 -5.50 -11.89 18.81
C ARG A 228 -4.32 -12.62 19.48
N LEU A 229 -4.32 -13.95 19.47
CA LEU A 229 -3.25 -14.86 19.89
C LEU A 229 -1.92 -14.53 19.19
N THR A 230 -1.36 -13.39 19.54
CA THR A 230 -0.19 -12.75 18.93
C THR A 230 0.99 -12.82 19.91
N HIS A 231 0.74 -13.19 21.17
CA HIS A 231 1.79 -13.28 22.17
C HIS A 231 2.50 -14.64 22.09
N PRO A 232 3.75 -14.72 21.61
CA PRO A 232 4.41 -16.00 21.29
C PRO A 232 4.57 -16.91 22.51
N LEU A 233 4.85 -16.35 23.69
CA LEU A 233 4.98 -17.11 24.95
C LEU A 233 3.68 -17.81 25.39
N LEU A 234 2.52 -17.22 25.10
CA LEU A 234 1.23 -17.80 25.43
C LEU A 234 0.93 -18.96 24.49
N MET A 235 1.13 -18.77 23.19
CA MET A 235 0.95 -19.84 22.20
C MET A 235 1.89 -21.02 22.48
N LYS A 236 3.16 -20.76 22.81
CA LYS A 236 4.13 -21.80 23.19
C LYS A 236 3.68 -22.58 24.42
N ALA A 237 3.19 -21.91 25.45
CA ALA A 237 2.65 -22.57 26.64
C ALA A 237 1.44 -23.47 26.31
N LEU A 238 0.54 -23.03 25.42
CA LEU A 238 -0.62 -23.81 24.99
C LEU A 238 -0.24 -25.03 24.15
N VAL A 239 0.75 -24.90 23.26
CA VAL A 239 1.28 -26.02 22.47
C VAL A 239 1.85 -27.11 23.37
N GLU A 240 2.58 -26.71 24.42
CA GLU A 240 3.20 -27.66 25.35
C GLU A 240 2.21 -28.26 26.35
N ASP A 241 1.19 -27.51 26.77
CA ASP A 241 0.12 -28.00 27.66
C ASP A 241 -0.86 -28.92 26.91
N GLN A 242 -1.10 -28.65 25.62
CA GLN A 242 -2.01 -29.42 24.75
C GLN A 242 -1.30 -29.94 23.49
N PRO A 243 -0.37 -30.91 23.61
CA PRO A 243 0.45 -31.39 22.50
C PRO A 243 -0.34 -32.06 21.37
N ALA A 244 -1.56 -32.54 21.66
CA ALA A 244 -2.48 -33.11 20.67
C ALA A 244 -3.49 -32.10 20.08
N GLY A 245 -3.56 -30.88 20.63
CA GLY A 245 -4.52 -29.87 20.24
C GLY A 245 -4.26 -29.25 18.86
N PHE A 246 -5.26 -28.55 18.32
CA PHE A 246 -5.22 -27.91 17.01
C PHE A 246 -3.96 -27.06 16.79
N LEU A 247 -3.60 -26.20 17.75
CA LEU A 247 -2.43 -25.33 17.71
C LEU A 247 -1.12 -26.15 17.61
N ALA A 248 -0.96 -27.20 18.41
CA ALA A 248 0.25 -28.03 18.41
C ALA A 248 0.38 -28.86 17.13
N ARG A 249 -0.73 -29.35 16.56
CA ARG A 249 -0.71 -30.06 15.28
C ARG A 249 -0.40 -29.10 14.12
N GLY A 250 -0.95 -27.89 14.15
CA GLY A 250 -0.66 -26.83 13.19
C GLY A 250 0.82 -26.43 13.23
N VAL A 251 1.41 -26.20 14.40
CA VAL A 251 2.85 -25.94 14.55
C VAL A 251 3.69 -27.05 13.91
N ARG A 252 3.40 -28.33 14.19
CA ARG A 252 4.14 -29.46 13.57
C ARG A 252 3.97 -29.51 12.05
N ALA A 253 2.76 -29.26 11.55
CA ALA A 253 2.49 -29.24 10.12
C ALA A 253 3.23 -28.08 9.44
N TYR A 254 3.24 -26.91 10.06
CA TYR A 254 3.97 -25.74 9.59
C TYR A 254 5.48 -26.01 9.54
N GLU A 255 6.06 -26.55 10.61
CA GLU A 255 7.48 -26.92 10.68
C GLU A 255 7.88 -27.95 9.62
N ALA A 256 6.99 -28.92 9.33
CA ALA A 256 7.22 -29.91 8.29
C ALA A 256 7.29 -29.30 6.89
N VAL A 257 6.49 -28.26 6.60
CA VAL A 257 6.54 -27.56 5.31
C VAL A 257 7.74 -26.62 5.24
N ARG A 258 7.94 -25.79 6.27
CA ARG A 258 9.04 -24.81 6.30
C ARG A 258 10.41 -25.48 6.37
N GLY A 259 10.51 -26.63 7.03
CA GLY A 259 11.78 -27.29 7.31
C GLY A 259 12.60 -26.60 8.41
N ALA A 260 11.98 -25.71 9.19
CA ALA A 260 12.59 -24.98 10.29
C ALA A 260 11.63 -24.89 11.49
N PRO A 261 12.14 -24.75 12.73
CA PRO A 261 11.30 -24.60 13.92
C PRO A 261 10.34 -23.41 13.83
N TYR A 262 9.13 -23.55 14.37
CA TYR A 262 8.11 -22.50 14.37
C TYR A 262 8.56 -21.31 15.22
N TRP A 263 9.08 -21.58 16.42
CA TRP A 263 9.56 -20.57 17.35
C TRP A 263 10.94 -20.05 16.95
N TRP A 264 11.07 -18.73 16.81
CA TRP A 264 12.35 -18.09 16.47
C TRP A 264 13.46 -18.43 17.46
N GLU A 265 13.15 -18.54 18.77
CA GLU A 265 14.10 -18.91 19.83
C GLU A 265 14.78 -20.27 19.58
N ALA A 266 14.06 -21.20 18.94
CA ALA A 266 14.54 -22.55 18.67
C ALA A 266 15.32 -22.67 17.36
N ARG A 267 15.32 -21.62 16.52
CA ARG A 267 16.05 -21.58 15.25
C ARG A 267 17.56 -21.37 15.45
N GLY A 268 17.97 -20.89 16.64
CA GLY A 268 19.34 -20.41 16.89
C GLY A 268 19.64 -19.13 16.08
N PRO A 269 20.82 -18.51 16.24
CA PRO A 269 21.29 -17.56 15.23
C PRO A 269 21.43 -18.34 13.93
N GLU A 270 20.67 -17.96 12.89
CA GLU A 270 20.83 -18.57 11.58
C GLU A 270 22.30 -18.46 11.16
N PRO A 271 22.90 -19.47 10.52
CA PRO A 271 24.28 -19.37 10.03
C PRO A 271 24.42 -18.14 9.12
N GLY A 272 25.14 -17.12 9.59
CA GLY A 272 25.29 -15.83 8.88
C GLY A 272 24.64 -14.63 9.59
N VAL A 273 23.82 -14.85 10.62
CA VAL A 273 23.10 -13.81 11.35
C VAL A 273 23.79 -13.51 12.68
N SER A 274 24.54 -12.41 12.72
CA SER A 274 25.01 -11.81 13.97
C SER A 274 23.81 -11.29 14.78
N GLU A 275 23.76 -11.56 16.09
CA GLU A 275 22.72 -11.16 17.06
C GLU A 275 22.48 -9.63 17.22
N ALA A 276 23.02 -8.81 16.32
CA ALA A 276 22.93 -7.36 16.40
C ALA A 276 21.68 -6.84 15.68
N PHE A 277 20.55 -6.77 16.39
CA PHE A 277 19.63 -5.65 16.20
C PHE A 277 19.06 -5.17 17.54
N PRO A 278 19.77 -4.23 18.18
CA PRO A 278 19.11 -3.05 18.70
C PRO A 278 19.96 -1.79 18.43
N GLY A 279 19.54 -0.95 17.49
CA GLY A 279 20.06 0.41 17.30
C GLY A 279 21.47 0.53 16.69
N GLY A 280 21.54 0.97 15.43
CA GLY A 280 22.76 1.53 14.84
C GLY A 280 23.57 0.56 13.97
N SER A 281 23.41 0.69 12.66
CA SER A 281 24.10 0.04 11.53
C SER A 281 25.41 -0.74 11.80
N THR A 282 25.45 -1.98 11.32
CA THR A 282 26.28 -2.42 10.18
C THR A 282 25.73 -3.78 9.73
N GLN A 283 25.24 -3.84 8.49
CA GLN A 283 24.60 -5.03 7.91
C GLN A 283 25.47 -6.28 8.11
N PRO A 284 24.92 -7.41 8.57
CA PRO A 284 25.60 -8.68 8.40
C PRO A 284 25.75 -8.95 6.90
N PRO A 285 26.90 -9.52 6.43
CA PRO A 285 27.08 -9.88 5.03
C PRO A 285 26.03 -10.87 4.51
N ASP A 286 25.29 -11.55 5.40
CA ASP A 286 24.28 -12.57 5.09
C ASP A 286 22.85 -12.18 5.51
N ALA A 287 22.51 -10.88 5.56
CA ALA A 287 21.09 -10.47 5.61
C ALA A 287 20.28 -10.97 4.39
N THR A 288 20.99 -11.37 3.34
CA THR A 288 20.54 -12.08 2.13
C THR A 288 19.90 -13.45 2.42
N VAL A 289 20.28 -14.13 3.51
CA VAL A 289 19.82 -15.48 3.86
C VAL A 289 18.44 -15.48 4.55
N LEU A 290 18.12 -14.42 5.30
CA LEU A 290 16.89 -14.36 6.11
C LEU A 290 15.61 -14.08 5.31
N TYR A 291 15.73 -13.38 4.19
CA TYR A 291 14.58 -12.85 3.45
C TYR A 291 14.64 -13.08 1.92
N GLY A 292 15.78 -13.48 1.35
CA GLY A 292 15.93 -13.67 -0.09
C GLY A 292 15.30 -14.95 -0.66
N ALA A 293 15.39 -15.13 -1.99
CA ALA A 293 14.90 -16.35 -2.67
C ALA A 293 15.42 -17.66 -2.03
N GLY A 294 16.64 -17.64 -1.47
CA GLY A 294 17.25 -18.76 -0.74
C GLY A 294 16.54 -19.16 0.56
N ALA A 295 15.65 -18.33 1.11
CA ALA A 295 14.83 -18.64 2.29
C ALA A 295 13.61 -19.55 1.98
N TYR A 296 13.41 -19.90 0.71
CA TYR A 296 12.25 -20.64 0.23
C TYR A 296 12.66 -21.93 -0.50
N ALA A 297 11.81 -22.96 -0.41
CA ALA A 297 11.89 -24.16 -1.25
C ALA A 297 10.63 -24.29 -2.12
N PRO A 298 10.52 -23.54 -3.23
CA PRO A 298 9.25 -23.26 -3.91
C PRO A 298 8.42 -24.49 -4.28
N GLU A 299 9.03 -25.56 -4.76
CA GLU A 299 8.33 -26.79 -5.16
C GLU A 299 7.71 -27.52 -3.97
N ARG A 300 8.46 -27.64 -2.88
CA ARG A 300 7.98 -28.28 -1.64
C ARG A 300 6.94 -27.40 -0.97
N GLU A 301 7.25 -26.12 -0.87
CA GLU A 301 6.46 -25.13 -0.15
C GLU A 301 5.13 -24.84 -0.84
N ALA A 302 5.06 -24.74 -2.16
CA ALA A 302 3.78 -24.51 -2.85
C ALA A 302 2.77 -25.63 -2.51
N VAL A 303 3.17 -26.90 -2.61
CA VAL A 303 2.29 -28.04 -2.29
C VAL A 303 2.00 -28.11 -0.78
N GLY A 304 3.03 -27.90 0.04
CA GLY A 304 2.92 -28.00 1.50
C GLY A 304 2.04 -26.90 2.10
N TRP A 305 2.18 -25.65 1.65
CA TRP A 305 1.38 -24.53 2.15
C TRP A 305 -0.07 -24.62 1.69
N THR A 306 -0.35 -25.06 0.46
CA THR A 306 -1.72 -25.36 0.06
C THR A 306 -2.36 -26.41 0.97
N SER A 307 -1.62 -27.48 1.30
CA SER A 307 -2.10 -28.53 2.21
C SER A 307 -2.28 -28.02 3.64
N PHE A 308 -1.37 -27.17 4.12
CA PHE A 308 -1.45 -26.54 5.43
C PHE A 308 -2.69 -25.65 5.53
N LEU A 309 -2.90 -24.76 4.57
CA LEU A 309 -4.07 -23.86 4.55
C LEU A 309 -5.37 -24.66 4.50
N ALA A 310 -5.40 -25.84 3.84
CA ALA A 310 -6.61 -26.66 3.78
C ALA A 310 -7.02 -27.14 5.18
N ALA A 311 -6.04 -27.60 5.97
CA ALA A 311 -6.25 -28.19 7.28
C ALA A 311 -6.22 -27.16 8.44
N TYR A 312 -5.52 -26.04 8.26
CA TYR A 312 -5.13 -25.12 9.33
C TYR A 312 -5.35 -23.63 8.99
N HIS A 313 -6.30 -23.28 8.11
CA HIS A 313 -6.63 -21.87 7.79
C HIS A 313 -7.00 -20.98 8.99
N ARG A 314 -7.43 -21.57 10.13
CA ARG A 314 -7.71 -20.85 11.38
C ARG A 314 -6.51 -20.75 12.34
N HIS A 315 -5.36 -21.25 11.92
CA HIS A 315 -4.15 -21.21 12.72
C HIS A 315 -3.55 -19.79 12.68
N PRO A 316 -2.92 -19.30 13.77
CA PRO A 316 -2.20 -18.02 13.79
C PRO A 316 -0.93 -17.98 12.91
N ALA A 317 -0.79 -18.89 11.96
CA ALA A 317 0.31 -18.90 11.00
C ALA A 317 -0.22 -19.03 9.56
N ALA A 318 -1.54 -18.86 9.39
CA ALA A 318 -2.20 -19.06 8.12
C ALA A 318 -1.90 -17.90 7.15
N ASP A 319 -1.82 -16.67 7.64
CA ASP A 319 -1.40 -15.52 6.86
C ASP A 319 0.08 -15.60 6.42
N ASP A 320 1.00 -16.00 7.30
CA ASP A 320 2.39 -16.31 6.92
C ASP A 320 2.48 -17.49 5.95
N ALA A 321 1.71 -18.56 6.15
CA ALA A 321 1.64 -19.66 5.19
C ALA A 321 1.13 -19.20 3.81
N ALA A 322 0.12 -18.32 3.77
CA ALA A 322 -0.39 -17.74 2.53
C ALA A 322 0.63 -16.79 1.88
N TYR A 323 1.34 -15.98 2.66
CA TYR A 323 2.43 -15.15 2.16
C TYR A 323 3.56 -16.00 1.54
N ARG A 324 4.01 -17.05 2.24
CA ARG A 324 5.05 -17.97 1.75
C ARG A 324 4.60 -18.78 0.54
N LEU A 325 3.32 -19.15 0.46
CA LEU A 325 2.72 -19.72 -0.75
C LEU A 325 2.81 -18.74 -1.93
N GLY A 326 2.49 -17.47 -1.69
CA GLY A 326 2.61 -16.40 -2.68
C GLY A 326 4.04 -16.26 -3.21
N ARG A 327 5.01 -16.18 -2.29
CA ARG A 327 6.44 -16.13 -2.64
C ARG A 327 6.89 -17.36 -3.44
N SER A 328 6.46 -18.56 -3.05
CA SER A 328 6.79 -19.80 -3.75
C SER A 328 6.30 -19.79 -5.20
N HIS A 329 5.06 -19.37 -5.44
CA HIS A 329 4.54 -19.25 -6.80
C HIS A 329 5.24 -18.17 -7.62
N GLU A 330 5.59 -17.04 -7.02
CA GLU A 330 6.36 -16.00 -7.71
C GLU A 330 7.74 -16.51 -8.17
N LEU A 331 8.44 -17.26 -7.32
CA LEU A 331 9.73 -17.88 -7.66
C LEU A 331 9.59 -18.97 -8.74
N LEU A 332 8.48 -19.72 -8.74
CA LEU A 332 8.18 -20.67 -9.81
C LEU A 332 7.88 -19.96 -11.14
N ALA A 333 7.18 -18.81 -11.11
CA ALA A 333 6.89 -18.02 -12.30
C ALA A 333 8.16 -17.52 -13.00
N ALA A 334 9.21 -17.19 -12.25
CA ALA A 334 10.48 -16.71 -12.77
C ALA A 334 11.18 -17.69 -13.74
N ARG A 335 10.83 -18.98 -13.70
CA ARG A 335 11.39 -20.02 -14.57
C ARG A 335 10.85 -20.02 -15.99
N PHE A 336 9.78 -19.26 -16.21
CA PHE A 336 9.08 -19.20 -17.48
C PHE A 336 9.23 -17.81 -18.10
N ALA A 337 9.27 -17.76 -19.43
CA ALA A 337 9.29 -16.51 -20.18
C ALA A 337 7.97 -15.72 -20.01
N PRO A 338 8.00 -14.37 -20.11
CA PRO A 338 6.81 -13.52 -20.11
C PRO A 338 5.71 -13.99 -21.07
N GLY A 339 4.45 -13.88 -20.64
CA GLY A 339 3.26 -14.21 -21.44
C GLY A 339 2.99 -15.72 -21.60
N ARG A 340 3.84 -16.60 -21.07
CA ARG A 340 3.56 -18.05 -21.03
C ARG A 340 2.40 -18.34 -20.08
N SER A 341 1.50 -19.25 -20.48
CA SER A 341 0.33 -19.62 -19.66
C SER A 341 0.73 -20.13 -18.27
N GLU A 342 1.82 -20.89 -18.20
CA GLU A 342 2.39 -21.43 -16.95
C GLU A 342 2.87 -20.30 -16.01
N ARG A 343 3.55 -19.29 -16.58
CA ARG A 343 3.98 -18.09 -15.84
C ARG A 343 2.78 -17.34 -15.27
N VAL A 344 1.80 -17.06 -16.13
CA VAL A 344 0.58 -16.31 -15.75
C VAL A 344 -0.22 -17.05 -14.68
N ALA A 345 -0.32 -18.38 -14.77
CA ALA A 345 -0.97 -19.19 -13.75
C ALA A 345 -0.28 -19.06 -12.38
N HIS A 346 1.06 -19.09 -12.36
CA HIS A 346 1.82 -18.88 -11.13
C HIS A 346 1.73 -17.45 -10.59
N LEU A 347 1.78 -16.42 -11.44
CA LEU A 347 1.61 -15.03 -11.00
C LEU A 347 0.21 -14.78 -10.41
N LEU A 348 -0.83 -15.34 -11.02
CA LEU A 348 -2.19 -15.29 -10.47
C LEU A 348 -2.26 -16.03 -9.12
N ALA A 349 -1.75 -17.25 -9.04
CA ALA A 349 -1.72 -18.01 -7.79
C ALA A 349 -0.98 -17.24 -6.68
N ALA A 350 0.13 -16.56 -7.01
CA ALA A 350 0.85 -15.71 -6.08
C ALA A 350 0.00 -14.52 -5.61
N ALA A 351 -0.63 -13.81 -6.55
CA ALA A 351 -1.48 -12.66 -6.24
C ALA A 351 -2.66 -13.04 -5.31
N TRP A 352 -3.34 -14.15 -5.60
CA TRP A 352 -4.43 -14.67 -4.77
C TRP A 352 -3.95 -15.09 -3.37
N ALA A 353 -2.75 -15.68 -3.25
CA ALA A 353 -2.19 -16.04 -1.97
C ALA A 353 -1.82 -14.81 -1.12
N TYR A 354 -1.30 -13.74 -1.74
CA TYR A 354 -1.09 -12.48 -1.04
C TYR A 354 -2.40 -11.84 -0.58
N LEU A 355 -3.46 -11.88 -1.41
CA LEU A 355 -4.79 -11.43 -0.97
C LEU A 355 -5.32 -12.24 0.21
N ALA A 356 -5.12 -13.56 0.20
CA ALA A 356 -5.53 -14.42 1.32
C ALA A 356 -4.76 -14.06 2.60
N ALA A 357 -3.48 -13.73 2.53
CA ALA A 357 -2.70 -13.30 3.68
C ALA A 357 -3.21 -11.98 4.32
N LEU A 358 -3.94 -11.15 3.57
CA LEU A 358 -4.59 -9.95 4.12
C LEU A 358 -5.82 -10.28 4.98
N GLU A 359 -6.49 -11.40 4.67
CA GLU A 359 -7.76 -11.81 5.28
C GLU A 359 -7.60 -12.88 6.37
N LEU A 360 -6.51 -13.66 6.31
CA LEU A 360 -6.27 -14.75 7.24
C LEU A 360 -5.88 -14.25 8.64
N PRO A 361 -6.07 -15.09 9.69
CA PRO A 361 -5.82 -14.71 11.07
C PRO A 361 -4.36 -14.31 11.36
N ASP A 362 -4.15 -13.61 12.49
CA ASP A 362 -2.92 -12.93 12.94
C ASP A 362 -2.74 -11.53 12.33
N GLY A 363 -2.65 -11.45 11.00
CA GLY A 363 -2.60 -10.22 10.21
C GLY A 363 -1.28 -9.46 10.31
N ASP A 364 -0.24 -10.08 10.88
CA ASP A 364 1.10 -9.48 10.96
C ASP A 364 1.73 -9.37 9.57
N MET A 365 1.38 -10.30 8.67
CA MET A 365 1.81 -10.32 7.28
C MET A 365 1.04 -9.37 6.36
N ALA A 366 0.02 -8.66 6.86
CA ALA A 366 -0.84 -7.86 5.99
C ALA A 366 -0.09 -6.74 5.25
N TRP A 367 0.87 -6.08 5.93
CA TRP A 367 1.69 -5.03 5.32
C TRP A 367 2.63 -5.62 4.25
N ASP A 368 3.31 -6.72 4.55
CA ASP A 368 4.23 -7.39 3.63
C ASP A 368 3.49 -7.95 2.40
N ALA A 369 2.36 -8.63 2.62
CA ALA A 369 1.55 -9.21 1.56
C ALA A 369 0.99 -8.14 0.61
N ARG A 370 0.45 -7.05 1.15
CA ARG A 370 -0.05 -5.92 0.36
C ARG A 370 1.05 -5.35 -0.53
N ASN A 371 2.19 -5.00 0.05
CA ASN A 371 3.26 -4.37 -0.70
C ASN A 371 3.95 -5.36 -1.67
N ARG A 372 4.01 -6.65 -1.34
CA ARG A 372 4.51 -7.68 -2.27
C ARG A 372 3.59 -7.89 -3.46
N LEU A 373 2.28 -7.84 -3.26
CA LEU A 373 1.33 -7.87 -4.36
C LEU A 373 1.49 -6.66 -5.28
N ILE A 374 1.63 -5.45 -4.71
CA ILE A 374 1.88 -4.24 -5.50
C ILE A 374 3.21 -4.37 -6.26
N TYR A 375 4.26 -4.87 -5.62
CA TYR A 375 5.54 -5.16 -6.26
C TYR A 375 5.42 -6.20 -7.39
N LEU A 376 4.64 -7.26 -7.19
CA LEU A 376 4.40 -8.28 -8.20
C LEU A 376 3.78 -7.66 -9.45
N LEU A 377 2.79 -6.78 -9.30
CA LEU A 377 2.14 -6.10 -10.42
C LEU A 377 3.05 -5.05 -11.07
N ASP A 378 3.76 -4.27 -10.26
CA ASP A 378 4.49 -3.07 -10.70
C ASP A 378 5.91 -3.35 -11.22
N ALA A 379 6.56 -4.41 -10.74
CA ALA A 379 7.96 -4.73 -11.04
C ALA A 379 8.13 -6.13 -11.66
N VAL A 380 7.48 -7.16 -11.12
CA VAL A 380 7.70 -8.57 -11.53
C VAL A 380 6.95 -8.94 -12.81
N ALA A 381 5.66 -8.60 -12.89
CA ALA A 381 4.82 -8.89 -14.04
C ALA A 381 5.19 -8.00 -15.22
N ARG A 382 5.43 -8.63 -16.37
CA ARG A 382 5.72 -7.96 -17.63
C ARG A 382 4.42 -7.62 -18.38
N PRO A 383 4.45 -6.72 -19.39
CA PRO A 383 3.23 -6.32 -20.09
C PRO A 383 2.39 -7.49 -20.62
N GLU A 384 3.03 -8.53 -21.15
CA GLU A 384 2.37 -9.73 -21.67
C GLU A 384 1.75 -10.58 -20.56
N ASP A 385 2.36 -10.58 -19.36
CA ASP A 385 1.82 -11.24 -18.18
C ASP A 385 0.56 -10.50 -17.73
N LEU A 386 0.66 -9.18 -17.54
CA LEU A 386 -0.43 -8.31 -17.07
C LEU A 386 -1.63 -8.36 -18.01
N GLN A 387 -1.40 -8.27 -19.33
CA GLN A 387 -2.47 -8.37 -20.34
C GLN A 387 -3.25 -9.70 -20.22
N ARG A 388 -2.54 -10.82 -20.02
CA ARG A 388 -3.17 -12.14 -19.85
C ARG A 388 -3.82 -12.30 -18.48
N MET A 389 -3.21 -11.76 -17.42
CA MET A 389 -3.79 -11.75 -16.08
C MET A 389 -5.12 -10.99 -16.08
N THR A 390 -5.15 -9.78 -16.64
CA THR A 390 -6.36 -8.97 -16.79
C THR A 390 -7.45 -9.73 -17.55
N GLY A 391 -7.13 -10.28 -18.73
CA GLY A 391 -8.13 -11.03 -19.51
C GLY A 391 -8.67 -12.28 -18.79
N ARG A 392 -7.84 -12.95 -17.97
CA ARG A 392 -8.28 -14.08 -17.14
C ARG A 392 -9.19 -13.62 -16.00
N LEU A 393 -8.81 -12.56 -15.29
CA LEU A 393 -9.59 -12.01 -14.16
C LEU A 393 -10.95 -11.47 -14.62
N GLU A 394 -11.01 -10.78 -15.78
CA GLU A 394 -12.26 -10.33 -16.40
C GLU A 394 -13.16 -11.50 -16.83
N GLY A 395 -12.56 -12.59 -17.32
CA GLY A 395 -13.27 -13.82 -17.65
C GLY A 395 -13.73 -14.63 -16.44
N GLY A 396 -13.55 -14.12 -15.22
CA GLY A 396 -13.88 -14.81 -13.97
C GLY A 396 -12.96 -15.98 -13.64
N ALA A 397 -11.80 -16.08 -14.29
CA ALA A 397 -10.84 -17.14 -13.99
C ALA A 397 -10.13 -16.87 -12.66
N SER A 398 -10.34 -17.76 -11.71
CA SER A 398 -9.53 -17.89 -10.52
C SER A 398 -8.34 -18.85 -10.79
N PRO A 399 -7.40 -19.05 -9.84
CA PRO A 399 -6.37 -20.06 -9.99
C PRO A 399 -7.03 -21.42 -10.30
N GLU A 400 -6.51 -22.19 -11.26
CA GLU A 400 -7.09 -23.46 -11.75
C GLU A 400 -7.26 -24.58 -10.70
N ALA A 401 -7.06 -24.32 -9.40
CA ALA A 401 -7.42 -25.25 -8.33
C ALA A 401 -7.78 -24.51 -7.04
N GLY A 402 -8.96 -24.83 -6.53
CA GLY A 402 -9.56 -24.34 -5.30
C GLY A 402 -8.68 -24.44 -4.06
N LEU A 403 -8.77 -23.40 -3.24
CA LEU A 403 -8.75 -23.39 -1.77
C LEU A 403 -8.51 -21.95 -1.31
N VAL A 404 -7.46 -21.30 -1.83
CA VAL A 404 -7.02 -19.97 -1.42
C VAL A 404 -8.07 -18.90 -1.73
N GLU A 405 -8.72 -19.01 -2.88
CA GLU A 405 -9.85 -18.16 -3.26
C GLU A 405 -10.97 -18.15 -2.21
N ARG A 406 -11.20 -19.27 -1.50
CA ARG A 406 -12.25 -19.36 -0.47
C ARG A 406 -11.99 -18.45 0.72
N PHE A 407 -10.75 -18.00 0.91
CA PHE A 407 -10.37 -17.05 1.97
C PHE A 407 -10.39 -15.61 1.50
N VAL A 408 -10.56 -15.36 0.20
CA VAL A 408 -10.50 -14.02 -0.39
C VAL A 408 -11.90 -13.55 -0.70
N ARG A 409 -12.27 -12.38 -0.19
CA ARG A 409 -13.57 -11.77 -0.50
C ARG A 409 -13.69 -11.55 -2.01
N PRO A 410 -14.86 -11.81 -2.63
CA PRO A 410 -15.05 -11.60 -4.07
C PRO A 410 -14.67 -10.18 -4.53
N GLN A 411 -14.87 -9.17 -3.68
CA GLN A 411 -14.46 -7.80 -3.98
C GLN A 411 -12.95 -7.65 -4.20
N LEU A 412 -12.11 -8.36 -3.45
CA LEU A 412 -10.66 -8.29 -3.64
C LEU A 412 -10.20 -8.91 -4.97
N GLY A 413 -10.88 -9.96 -5.43
CA GLY A 413 -10.64 -10.51 -6.76
C GLY A 413 -10.94 -9.48 -7.86
N ARG A 414 -12.03 -8.71 -7.70
CA ARG A 414 -12.36 -7.59 -8.61
C ARG A 414 -11.35 -6.46 -8.52
N ASP A 415 -10.99 -6.06 -7.30
CA ASP A 415 -10.00 -5.01 -7.05
C ASP A 415 -8.63 -5.39 -7.64
N LEU A 416 -8.25 -6.66 -7.60
CA LEU A 416 -7.04 -7.18 -8.24
C LEU A 416 -7.06 -6.99 -9.77
N ALA A 417 -8.22 -7.20 -10.42
CA ALA A 417 -8.36 -6.99 -11.85
C ALA A 417 -8.09 -5.53 -12.23
N VAL A 418 -8.67 -4.59 -11.47
CA VAL A 418 -8.46 -3.14 -11.65
C VAL A 418 -7.00 -2.76 -11.37
N ALA A 419 -6.39 -3.30 -10.31
CA ALA A 419 -4.98 -3.07 -10.00
C ALA A 419 -4.05 -3.58 -11.11
N ALA A 420 -4.34 -4.75 -11.70
CA ALA A 420 -3.57 -5.31 -12.82
C ALA A 420 -3.73 -4.47 -14.10
N GLN A 421 -4.95 -4.00 -14.41
CA GLN A 421 -5.20 -3.06 -15.50
C GLN A 421 -4.43 -1.75 -15.32
N TYR A 422 -4.41 -1.21 -14.11
CA TYR A 422 -3.67 0.02 -13.81
C TYR A 422 -2.16 -0.18 -13.99
N ALA A 423 -1.60 -1.27 -13.48
CA ALA A 423 -0.20 -1.61 -13.70
C ALA A 423 0.11 -1.73 -15.20
N LEU A 424 -0.76 -2.38 -16.00
CA LEU A 424 -0.58 -2.50 -17.45
C LEU A 424 -0.60 -1.14 -18.16
N ALA A 425 -1.55 -0.27 -17.82
CA ALA A 425 -1.65 1.07 -18.39
C ALA A 425 -0.39 1.91 -18.09
N LEU A 426 0.16 1.79 -16.88
CA LEU A 426 1.44 2.39 -16.55
C LEU A 426 2.62 1.75 -17.30
N ARG A 427 2.61 0.45 -17.60
CA ARG A 427 3.65 -0.15 -18.47
C ARG A 427 3.65 0.48 -19.86
N HIS A 428 2.48 0.68 -20.46
CA HIS A 428 2.36 1.40 -21.73
C HIS A 428 2.89 2.84 -21.62
N LEU A 429 2.57 3.53 -20.53
CA LEU A 429 3.06 4.89 -20.27
C LEU A 429 4.60 4.94 -20.21
N ARG A 430 5.21 4.00 -19.46
CA ARG A 430 6.67 3.87 -19.32
C ARG A 430 7.36 3.49 -20.63
N ALA A 431 6.70 2.70 -21.48
CA ALA A 431 7.20 2.34 -22.80
C ALA A 431 7.15 3.50 -23.81
N GLY A 432 6.39 4.57 -23.52
CA GLY A 432 6.14 5.67 -24.46
C GLY A 432 4.94 5.43 -25.38
N GLU A 433 4.10 4.43 -25.08
CA GLU A 433 2.89 4.07 -25.81
C GLU A 433 1.71 4.89 -25.27
N TYR A 434 1.81 6.22 -25.37
CA TYR A 434 0.97 7.16 -24.63
C TYR A 434 -0.52 7.07 -24.96
N GLU A 435 -0.89 6.76 -26.21
CA GLU A 435 -2.30 6.56 -26.59
C GLU A 435 -2.90 5.34 -25.90
N ALA A 436 -2.19 4.20 -25.91
CA ALA A 436 -2.63 2.99 -25.23
C ALA A 436 -2.69 3.20 -23.70
N ALA A 437 -1.72 3.92 -23.14
CA ALA A 437 -1.72 4.31 -21.74
C ALA A 437 -2.93 5.17 -21.37
N ALA A 438 -3.23 6.21 -22.15
CA ALA A 438 -4.37 7.10 -21.91
C ALA A 438 -5.71 6.35 -21.95
N GLN A 439 -5.88 5.43 -22.92
CA GLN A 439 -7.06 4.57 -23.02
C GLN A 439 -7.17 3.61 -21.83
N GLY A 440 -6.07 2.95 -21.46
CA GLY A 440 -6.03 2.05 -20.31
C GLY A 440 -6.32 2.76 -18.99
N LEU A 441 -5.74 3.94 -18.75
CA LEU A 441 -5.99 4.74 -17.55
C LEU A 441 -7.45 5.25 -17.51
N ALA A 442 -8.05 5.60 -18.64
CA ALA A 442 -9.47 5.94 -18.70
C ALA A 442 -10.37 4.75 -18.33
N ALA A 443 -10.03 3.55 -18.79
CA ALA A 443 -10.75 2.33 -18.40
C ALA A 443 -10.59 2.04 -16.90
N VAL A 444 -9.40 2.25 -16.34
CA VAL A 444 -9.16 2.13 -14.89
C VAL A 444 -10.03 3.11 -14.11
N LEU A 445 -10.08 4.39 -14.50
CA LEU A 445 -10.93 5.40 -13.86
C LEU A 445 -12.40 4.99 -13.86
N ALA A 446 -12.89 4.44 -14.98
CA ALA A 446 -14.27 3.95 -15.08
C ALA A 446 -14.54 2.70 -14.23
N ALA A 447 -13.50 1.93 -13.90
CA ALA A 447 -13.57 0.72 -13.10
C ALA A 447 -13.16 0.91 -11.64
N LEU A 448 -12.77 2.12 -11.22
CA LEU A 448 -12.40 2.39 -9.83
C LEU A 448 -13.61 2.12 -8.92
N PRO A 449 -13.41 1.35 -7.84
CA PRO A 449 -14.49 1.10 -6.88
C PRO A 449 -14.87 2.38 -6.12
N GLU A 450 -16.15 2.49 -5.75
CA GLU A 450 -16.65 3.57 -4.88
C GLU A 450 -15.96 3.57 -3.50
N GLU A 451 -15.93 4.73 -2.85
CA GLU A 451 -15.37 4.88 -1.51
C GLU A 451 -16.00 3.90 -0.51
N GLY A 452 -15.17 3.30 0.34
CA GLY A 452 -15.62 2.31 1.31
C GLY A 452 -14.64 2.16 2.47
N PRO A 453 -15.11 1.67 3.63
CA PRO A 453 -14.31 1.63 4.86
C PRO A 453 -13.17 0.61 4.82
N TRP A 454 -13.15 -0.29 3.83
CA TRP A 454 -12.15 -1.32 3.69
C TRP A 454 -11.57 -1.33 2.27
N ASP A 455 -10.27 -1.02 2.18
CA ASP A 455 -9.55 -0.88 0.92
C ASP A 455 -8.07 -1.23 1.07
N PRO A 456 -7.74 -2.53 1.17
CA PRO A 456 -6.37 -2.93 1.43
C PRO A 456 -5.43 -2.65 0.25
N LEU A 457 -5.93 -2.51 -0.97
CA LEU A 457 -5.14 -2.13 -2.14
C LEU A 457 -5.06 -0.62 -2.36
N ALA A 458 -5.77 0.16 -1.54
CA ALA A 458 -5.83 1.61 -1.62
C ALA A 458 -6.39 2.16 -2.95
N LEU A 459 -7.26 1.40 -3.62
CA LEU A 459 -7.92 1.76 -4.90
C LEU A 459 -9.05 2.78 -4.73
N ARG A 460 -9.77 2.74 -3.62
CA ARG A 460 -10.91 3.59 -3.24
C ARG A 460 -10.49 4.94 -2.66
N THR A 461 -9.20 5.26 -2.67
CA THR A 461 -8.72 6.52 -2.10
C THR A 461 -8.80 7.66 -3.12
N SER A 462 -9.24 8.83 -2.67
CA SER A 462 -9.20 10.06 -3.48
C SER A 462 -7.80 10.40 -4.00
N GLN A 463 -6.76 10.01 -3.28
CA GLN A 463 -5.36 10.12 -3.74
C GLN A 463 -5.07 9.23 -4.95
N THR A 464 -5.53 7.97 -4.94
CA THR A 464 -5.36 7.08 -6.10
C THR A 464 -6.14 7.61 -7.28
N GLN A 465 -7.42 7.97 -7.12
CA GLN A 465 -8.23 8.53 -8.19
C GLN A 465 -7.56 9.77 -8.82
N ALA A 466 -7.18 10.76 -8.00
CA ALA A 466 -6.53 11.98 -8.49
C ALA A 466 -5.18 11.70 -9.17
N ALA A 467 -4.46 10.64 -8.76
CA ALA A 467 -3.23 10.23 -9.44
C ALA A 467 -3.53 9.63 -10.83
N VAL A 468 -4.52 8.73 -10.94
CA VAL A 468 -4.91 8.14 -12.23
C VAL A 468 -5.44 9.22 -13.19
N GLU A 469 -6.25 10.16 -12.70
CA GLU A 469 -6.74 11.31 -13.49
C GLU A 469 -5.59 12.16 -14.05
N ARG A 470 -4.61 12.51 -13.20
CA ARG A 470 -3.43 13.27 -13.65
C ARG A 470 -2.63 12.49 -14.68
N GLN A 471 -2.34 11.22 -14.42
CA GLN A 471 -1.58 10.37 -15.33
C GLN A 471 -2.29 10.20 -16.68
N GLN A 472 -3.61 10.05 -16.66
CA GLN A 472 -4.43 9.93 -17.86
C GLN A 472 -4.37 11.22 -18.70
N ALA A 473 -4.55 12.38 -18.07
CA ALA A 473 -4.46 13.67 -18.75
C ALA A 473 -3.04 13.94 -19.29
N THR A 474 -2.00 13.61 -18.52
CA THR A 474 -0.61 13.75 -18.98
C THR A 474 -0.29 12.78 -20.12
N ALA A 475 -0.80 11.54 -20.09
CA ALA A 475 -0.63 10.59 -21.19
C ALA A 475 -1.26 11.10 -22.50
N GLN A 476 -2.43 11.76 -22.44
CA GLN A 476 -3.05 12.39 -23.62
C GLN A 476 -2.17 13.51 -24.19
N GLN A 477 -1.67 14.40 -23.32
CA GLN A 477 -0.76 15.47 -23.75
C GLN A 477 0.54 14.92 -24.35
N LEU A 478 1.09 13.85 -23.77
CA LEU A 478 2.28 13.20 -24.29
C LEU A 478 2.03 12.54 -25.66
N ALA A 479 0.85 11.96 -25.89
CA ALA A 479 0.47 11.42 -27.19
C ALA A 479 0.43 12.52 -28.27
N GLU A 480 -0.18 13.67 -27.97
CA GLU A 480 -0.23 14.83 -28.88
C GLU A 480 1.17 15.37 -29.20
N LEU A 481 2.01 15.51 -28.18
CA LEU A 481 3.40 15.95 -28.34
C LEU A 481 4.22 14.96 -29.17
N ARG A 482 4.03 13.65 -28.95
CA ARG A 482 4.70 12.59 -29.71
C ARG A 482 4.32 12.64 -31.19
N ALA A 483 3.04 12.81 -31.51
CA ALA A 483 2.58 12.98 -32.89
C ALA A 483 3.17 14.25 -33.54
N GLY A 484 3.28 15.34 -32.78
CA GLY A 484 3.90 16.59 -33.24
C GLY A 484 5.38 16.47 -33.64
N ARG A 485 6.08 15.40 -33.23
CA ARG A 485 7.47 15.13 -33.60
C ARG A 485 7.66 14.64 -35.03
N GLU A 486 6.60 14.14 -35.68
CA GLU A 486 6.69 13.63 -37.06
C GLU A 486 6.94 14.74 -38.09
N GLY A 487 6.77 16.00 -37.70
CA GLY A 487 7.11 17.17 -38.50
C GLY A 487 8.62 17.36 -38.70
N ARG A 488 9.01 18.55 -39.21
CA ARG A 488 10.42 18.94 -39.37
C ARG A 488 10.65 20.35 -38.86
N GLY A 489 11.90 20.64 -38.50
CA GLY A 489 12.30 21.99 -38.11
C GLY A 489 11.91 22.37 -36.68
N ALA A 490 11.69 23.66 -36.46
CA ALA A 490 11.55 24.22 -35.11
C ALA A 490 10.31 23.72 -34.34
N GLU A 491 9.21 23.39 -35.03
CA GLU A 491 7.98 22.88 -34.40
C GLU A 491 8.18 21.46 -33.87
N ALA A 492 8.80 20.57 -34.64
CA ALA A 492 9.13 19.21 -34.20
C ALA A 492 10.12 19.22 -33.03
N ALA A 493 11.11 20.12 -33.05
CA ALA A 493 12.04 20.32 -31.93
C ALA A 493 11.34 20.87 -30.68
N ALA A 494 10.38 21.78 -30.85
CA ALA A 494 9.55 22.29 -29.75
C ALA A 494 8.72 21.17 -29.12
N ALA A 495 8.06 20.33 -29.93
CA ALA A 495 7.26 19.21 -29.47
C ALA A 495 8.11 18.17 -28.72
N ALA A 496 9.28 17.80 -29.27
CA ALA A 496 10.21 16.89 -28.61
C ALA A 496 10.74 17.43 -27.28
N TYR A 497 11.07 18.73 -27.23
CA TYR A 497 11.48 19.37 -25.99
C TYR A 497 10.34 19.37 -24.95
N GLN A 498 9.12 19.69 -25.38
CA GLN A 498 7.95 19.72 -24.51
C GLN A 498 7.58 18.33 -23.99
N GLU A 499 7.73 17.27 -24.80
CA GLU A 499 7.57 15.86 -24.37
C GLU A 499 8.52 15.56 -23.20
N ALA A 500 9.82 15.82 -23.40
CA ALA A 500 10.85 15.58 -22.38
C ALA A 500 10.62 16.43 -21.11
N ALA A 501 10.27 17.71 -21.29
CA ALA A 501 10.03 18.65 -20.19
C ALA A 501 8.78 18.30 -19.37
N LEU A 502 7.73 17.78 -20.01
CA LEU A 502 6.50 17.36 -19.32
C LEU A 502 6.79 16.15 -18.42
N ILE A 503 7.52 15.15 -18.92
CA ILE A 503 7.96 14.00 -18.13
C ILE A 503 8.88 14.44 -16.97
N TYR A 504 9.82 15.34 -17.23
CA TYR A 504 10.75 15.84 -16.22
C TYR A 504 10.04 16.51 -15.02
N ARG A 505 8.91 17.20 -15.25
CA ARG A 505 8.23 18.01 -14.23
C ARG A 505 7.39 17.21 -13.25
N ASP A 506 6.97 16.00 -13.62
CA ASP A 506 6.14 15.16 -12.77
C ASP A 506 6.93 13.93 -12.28
N PRO A 507 7.50 13.97 -11.06
CA PRO A 507 8.25 12.84 -10.51
C PRO A 507 7.38 11.62 -10.20
N HIS A 508 6.05 11.74 -10.24
CA HIS A 508 5.10 10.67 -9.93
C HIS A 508 4.37 10.12 -11.16
N LEU A 509 4.66 10.64 -12.36
CA LEU A 509 3.99 10.26 -13.60
C LEU A 509 4.01 8.74 -13.83
N PHE A 510 5.13 8.10 -13.59
CA PHE A 510 5.28 6.66 -13.79
C PHE A 510 5.02 5.83 -12.53
N ALA A 511 4.70 6.45 -11.39
CA ALA A 511 4.52 5.73 -10.13
C ALA A 511 3.13 5.07 -10.05
N LEU A 512 3.09 3.80 -9.64
CA LEU A 512 1.83 3.15 -9.30
C LEU A 512 1.29 3.71 -7.97
N ALA A 513 0.19 4.47 -8.02
CA ALA A 513 -0.32 5.19 -6.86
C ALA A 513 -0.70 4.29 -5.67
N LEU A 514 -0.94 3.00 -5.91
CA LEU A 514 -1.24 1.99 -4.88
C LEU A 514 -0.13 1.87 -3.82
N TRP A 515 1.10 2.28 -4.16
CA TRP A 515 2.19 2.35 -3.19
C TRP A 515 1.93 3.34 -2.05
N HIS A 516 1.15 4.41 -2.23
CA HIS A 516 0.89 5.42 -1.19
C HIS A 516 2.18 5.95 -0.51
N GLY A 517 3.24 6.13 -1.29
CA GLY A 517 4.56 6.57 -0.81
C GLY A 517 5.39 5.50 -0.07
N GLN A 518 4.86 4.28 0.11
CA GLN A 518 5.54 3.19 0.81
C GLN A 518 6.61 2.49 -0.04
N ARG A 519 6.70 2.75 -1.36
CA ARG A 519 7.66 2.07 -2.25
C ARG A 519 9.09 2.19 -1.74
N ALA A 520 9.58 3.40 -1.50
CA ALA A 520 10.96 3.61 -1.06
C ALA A 520 11.24 2.90 0.28
N GLN A 521 10.27 2.90 1.20
CA GLN A 521 10.37 2.21 2.48
C GLN A 521 10.37 0.68 2.31
N TYR A 522 9.50 0.14 1.45
CA TYR A 522 9.44 -1.27 1.10
C TYR A 522 10.76 -1.75 0.47
N LEU A 523 11.33 -0.96 -0.44
CA LEU A 523 12.61 -1.28 -1.07
C LEU A 523 13.77 -1.17 -0.05
N ALA A 524 13.76 -0.14 0.80
CA ALA A 524 14.79 0.10 1.81
C ALA A 524 14.81 -0.95 2.93
N PHE A 525 13.68 -1.55 3.29
CA PHE A 525 13.61 -2.66 4.25
C PHE A 525 14.19 -3.97 3.74
N GLY A 526 14.71 -3.96 2.51
CA GLY A 526 15.44 -5.08 2.01
C GLY A 526 14.61 -6.01 1.16
N HIS A 527 13.34 -5.72 0.83
CA HIS A 527 12.61 -6.52 -0.15
C HIS A 527 13.19 -6.42 -1.57
N LEU A 528 13.97 -5.36 -1.85
CA LEU A 528 14.87 -5.31 -3.02
C LEU A 528 16.16 -6.11 -2.79
N PHE A 529 16.69 -6.15 -1.57
CA PHE A 529 17.82 -7.02 -1.19
C PHE A 529 17.43 -8.50 -1.13
N GLU A 530 16.17 -8.88 -0.93
CA GLU A 530 15.64 -10.23 -1.12
C GLU A 530 15.80 -10.70 -2.57
N ALA A 531 15.76 -9.73 -3.49
CA ALA A 531 15.90 -9.94 -4.92
C ALA A 531 17.35 -9.71 -5.41
N ALA A 532 18.09 -8.79 -4.80
CA ALA A 532 19.49 -8.48 -5.09
C ALA A 532 20.47 -9.45 -4.42
N ALA A 533 20.03 -10.18 -3.40
CA ALA A 533 20.84 -11.12 -2.63
C ALA A 533 21.45 -12.23 -3.47
N HIS A 534 20.70 -12.82 -4.41
CA HIS A 534 21.18 -14.00 -5.14
C HIS A 534 20.64 -14.19 -6.58
N GLU A 535 19.70 -13.37 -7.10
CA GLU A 535 19.03 -13.75 -8.37
C GLU A 535 18.63 -12.64 -9.36
N LEU A 536 18.59 -11.35 -9.01
CA LEU A 536 18.34 -10.32 -10.01
C LEU A 536 19.63 -9.89 -10.72
N ASP A 537 19.72 -10.25 -12.00
CA ASP A 537 20.58 -9.59 -12.98
C ASP A 537 20.49 -8.08 -12.78
N GLY A 538 21.63 -7.41 -12.59
CA GLY A 538 21.68 -5.95 -12.44
C GLY A 538 20.96 -5.23 -13.58
N ALA A 539 20.82 -5.87 -14.74
CA ALA A 539 20.01 -5.39 -15.85
C ALA A 539 18.52 -5.22 -15.50
N ILE A 540 17.92 -6.10 -14.69
CA ILE A 540 16.49 -6.01 -14.31
C ILE A 540 16.26 -4.81 -13.38
N LEU A 541 17.16 -4.59 -12.42
CA LEU A 541 17.09 -3.45 -11.52
C LEU A 541 17.32 -2.13 -12.28
N ALA A 542 18.27 -2.13 -13.22
CA ALA A 542 18.48 -0.99 -14.11
C ALA A 542 17.25 -0.71 -14.99
N GLU A 543 16.60 -1.76 -15.50
CA GLU A 543 15.37 -1.65 -16.30
C GLU A 543 14.19 -1.12 -15.48
N ASP A 544 13.98 -1.62 -14.25
CA ASP A 544 12.94 -1.12 -13.35
C ASP A 544 13.18 0.35 -13.00
N ALA A 545 14.41 0.72 -12.63
CA ALA A 545 14.79 2.11 -12.38
C ALA A 545 14.52 2.98 -13.62
N ALA A 546 14.93 2.55 -14.81
CA ALA A 546 14.70 3.28 -16.06
C ALA A 546 13.21 3.45 -16.39
N GLY A 547 12.37 2.48 -16.02
CA GLY A 547 10.92 2.55 -16.20
C GLY A 547 10.22 3.46 -15.20
N GLN A 548 10.71 3.55 -13.96
CA GLN A 548 10.01 4.25 -12.87
C GLN A 548 10.45 5.72 -12.73
N ILE A 549 11.73 6.01 -13.02
CA ILE A 549 12.35 7.30 -12.72
C ILE A 549 12.20 8.24 -13.90
N THR A 550 11.35 9.25 -13.75
CA THR A 550 11.04 10.20 -14.84
C THR A 550 12.27 10.95 -15.34
N TYR A 551 13.23 11.27 -14.48
CA TYR A 551 14.47 11.93 -14.88
C TYR A 551 15.34 11.07 -15.81
N ILE A 552 15.29 9.73 -15.71
CA ILE A 552 16.00 8.84 -16.65
C ILE A 552 15.37 8.96 -18.04
N ARG A 553 14.04 8.92 -18.11
CA ARG A 553 13.30 9.03 -19.37
C ARG A 553 13.45 10.41 -20.00
N ALA A 554 13.34 11.47 -19.20
CA ALA A 554 13.53 12.84 -19.65
C ALA A 554 14.95 13.06 -20.20
N LEU A 555 15.98 12.56 -19.50
CA LEU A 555 17.36 12.60 -19.96
C LEU A 555 17.51 11.94 -21.35
N ALA A 556 16.99 10.73 -21.53
CA ALA A 556 17.05 10.03 -22.81
C ALA A 556 16.38 10.82 -23.95
N LEU A 557 15.25 11.48 -23.68
CA LEU A 557 14.55 12.30 -24.67
C LEU A 557 15.31 13.61 -24.99
N PHE A 558 15.93 14.25 -24.00
CA PHE A 558 16.80 15.41 -24.26
C PHE A 558 18.04 15.02 -25.07
N GLU A 559 18.62 13.84 -24.81
CA GLU A 559 19.74 13.31 -25.60
C GLU A 559 19.34 13.00 -27.05
N GLU A 560 18.17 12.38 -27.24
CA GLU A 560 17.60 12.13 -28.56
C GLU A 560 17.40 13.45 -29.33
N LEU A 561 16.82 14.46 -28.67
CA LEU A 561 16.62 15.78 -29.24
C LEU A 561 17.95 16.43 -29.63
N LEU A 562 18.96 16.43 -28.75
CA LEU A 562 20.28 17.00 -29.03
C LEU A 562 21.01 16.28 -30.16
N ALA A 563 20.88 14.95 -30.25
CA ALA A 563 21.45 14.15 -31.33
C ALA A 563 20.84 14.50 -32.70
N ALA A 564 19.58 14.90 -32.73
CA ALA A 564 18.91 15.41 -33.93
C ALA A 564 19.35 16.82 -34.35
N GLN A 565 20.26 17.46 -33.59
CA GLN A 565 20.78 18.81 -33.84
C GLN A 565 19.67 19.84 -34.04
N PRO A 566 18.88 20.12 -32.98
CA PRO A 566 17.71 20.97 -33.10
C PRO A 566 18.15 22.43 -33.33
N PRO A 567 17.32 23.25 -33.98
CA PRO A 567 17.60 24.68 -34.11
C PRO A 567 17.51 25.39 -32.76
N GLU A 568 18.11 26.59 -32.67
CA GLU A 568 17.90 27.47 -31.51
C GLU A 568 16.43 27.94 -31.42
N PRO A 569 15.91 28.17 -30.19
CA PRO A 569 16.56 28.07 -28.88
C PRO A 569 16.48 26.66 -28.26
N TRP A 570 16.06 25.65 -29.01
CA TRP A 570 15.78 24.32 -28.46
C TRP A 570 17.04 23.54 -28.11
N ARG A 571 18.15 23.79 -28.82
CA ARG A 571 19.45 23.21 -28.48
C ARG A 571 19.95 23.72 -27.13
N GLU A 572 19.98 25.04 -26.93
CA GLU A 572 20.35 25.65 -25.64
C GLU A 572 19.53 25.05 -24.50
N ARG A 573 18.21 25.06 -24.64
CA ARG A 573 17.28 24.57 -23.60
C ARG A 573 17.44 23.09 -23.31
N ALA A 574 17.60 22.26 -24.35
CA ALA A 574 17.77 20.82 -24.19
C ALA A 574 19.10 20.49 -23.51
N LEU A 575 20.19 21.20 -23.83
CA LEU A 575 21.49 20.99 -23.21
C LEU A 575 21.47 21.33 -21.71
N PHE A 576 20.85 22.47 -21.35
CA PHE A 576 20.67 22.82 -19.95
C PHE A 576 19.79 21.79 -19.21
N SER A 577 18.68 21.37 -19.82
CA SER A 577 17.74 20.41 -19.22
C SER A 577 18.31 18.99 -19.09
N LYS A 578 19.22 18.59 -20.00
CA LYS A 578 20.05 17.39 -19.84
C LYS A 578 20.88 17.48 -18.56
N GLY A 579 21.58 18.60 -18.35
CA GLY A 579 22.36 18.84 -17.13
C GLY A 579 21.50 18.76 -15.87
N MET A 580 20.32 19.38 -15.88
CA MET A 580 19.39 19.33 -14.75
C MET A 580 18.84 17.93 -14.47
N SER A 581 18.59 17.13 -15.52
CA SER A 581 18.16 15.73 -15.36
C SER A 581 19.26 14.91 -14.67
N LEU A 582 20.52 15.07 -15.08
CA LEU A 582 21.67 14.44 -14.43
C LEU A 582 21.84 14.88 -12.97
N TYR A 583 21.62 16.17 -12.68
CA TYR A 583 21.66 16.71 -11.33
C TYR A 583 20.62 16.03 -10.44
N HIS A 584 19.36 15.95 -10.88
CA HIS A 584 18.32 15.29 -10.07
C HIS A 584 18.56 13.79 -9.90
N LEU A 585 19.07 13.10 -10.92
CA LEU A 585 19.44 11.68 -10.81
C LEU A 585 20.52 11.43 -9.76
N LEU A 586 21.49 12.34 -9.63
CA LEU A 586 22.52 12.26 -8.60
C LEU A 586 21.95 12.29 -7.17
N HIS A 587 20.74 12.84 -6.98
CA HIS A 587 20.06 13.02 -5.69
C HIS A 587 18.80 12.18 -5.50
N TYR A 588 18.41 11.33 -6.46
CA TYR A 588 17.11 10.64 -6.45
C TYR A 588 16.99 9.53 -5.38
N GLY A 589 18.07 8.77 -5.14
CA GLY A 589 18.08 7.65 -4.19
C GLY A 589 19.00 6.51 -4.62
N GLN A 590 19.05 5.42 -3.85
CA GLN A 590 19.90 4.26 -4.14
C GLN A 590 19.48 3.49 -5.40
N GLU A 591 18.21 3.54 -5.80
CA GLU A 591 17.70 2.86 -7.01
C GLU A 591 18.42 3.32 -8.30
N VAL A 592 18.80 4.61 -8.38
CA VAL A 592 19.56 5.13 -9.54
C VAL A 592 20.92 4.46 -9.67
N GLU A 593 21.54 4.00 -8.58
CA GLU A 593 22.85 3.37 -8.62
C GLU A 593 22.83 2.01 -9.35
N ALA A 594 21.66 1.35 -9.38
CA ALA A 594 21.47 0.15 -10.20
C ALA A 594 21.46 0.47 -11.70
N TRP A 595 21.00 1.66 -12.09
CA TRP A 595 20.98 2.11 -13.48
C TRP A 595 22.31 2.72 -13.93
N ARG A 596 22.87 3.66 -13.16
CA ARG A 596 24.13 4.32 -13.46
C ARG A 596 24.86 4.73 -12.17
N PRO A 597 26.14 4.38 -12.01
CA PRO A 597 26.88 4.70 -10.79
C PRO A 597 27.13 6.21 -10.68
N ARG A 598 27.11 6.73 -9.44
CA ARG A 598 27.27 8.18 -9.15
C ARG A 598 28.48 8.82 -9.83
N PRO A 599 29.69 8.23 -9.84
CA PRO A 599 30.84 8.85 -10.51
C PRO A 599 30.62 9.09 -12.00
N ALA A 600 29.91 8.19 -12.69
CA ALA A 600 29.59 8.36 -14.11
C ALA A 600 28.57 9.50 -14.30
N LEU A 601 27.56 9.58 -13.45
CA LEU A 601 26.59 10.70 -13.44
C LEU A 601 27.30 12.04 -13.19
N THR A 602 28.20 12.10 -12.21
CA THR A 602 28.95 13.33 -11.89
C THR A 602 29.84 13.75 -13.06
N GLN A 603 30.56 12.82 -13.69
CA GLN A 603 31.40 13.13 -14.85
C GLN A 603 30.57 13.70 -16.00
N GLU A 604 29.44 13.09 -16.30
CA GLU A 604 28.57 13.53 -17.38
C GLU A 604 27.88 14.86 -17.08
N LEU A 605 27.46 15.09 -15.83
CA LEU A 605 26.92 16.35 -15.35
C LEU A 605 27.92 17.49 -15.58
N VAL A 606 29.15 17.31 -15.11
CA VAL A 606 30.24 18.29 -15.24
C VAL A 606 30.55 18.55 -16.71
N ALA A 607 30.66 17.50 -17.53
CA ALA A 607 30.92 17.66 -18.96
C ALA A 607 29.79 18.41 -19.67
N THR A 608 28.53 18.11 -19.34
CA THR A 608 27.36 18.76 -19.93
C THR A 608 27.32 20.24 -19.58
N PHE A 609 27.45 20.61 -18.31
CA PHE A 609 27.39 22.02 -17.91
C PHE A 609 28.62 22.83 -18.33
N ARG A 610 29.80 22.20 -18.44
CA ARG A 610 30.97 22.85 -19.02
C ARG A 610 30.73 23.18 -20.49
N THR A 611 30.23 22.21 -21.26
CA THR A 611 29.84 22.42 -22.66
C THR A 611 28.80 23.53 -22.79
N PHE A 612 27.80 23.56 -21.91
CA PHE A 612 26.77 24.61 -21.90
C PHE A 612 27.36 26.01 -21.65
N ALA A 613 28.21 26.17 -20.65
CA ALA A 613 28.82 27.46 -20.31
C ALA A 613 29.80 27.98 -21.38
N ASP A 614 30.37 27.07 -22.17
CA ASP A 614 31.25 27.38 -23.30
C ASP A 614 30.45 27.74 -24.57
N GLU A 615 29.39 26.98 -24.90
CA GLU A 615 28.54 27.22 -26.08
C GLU A 615 27.60 28.43 -25.89
N TYR A 616 27.10 28.66 -24.67
CA TYR A 616 26.07 29.66 -24.36
C TYR A 616 26.48 30.63 -23.23
N PRO A 617 27.61 31.36 -23.36
CA PRO A 617 28.11 32.23 -22.30
C PRO A 617 27.18 33.43 -21.99
N ALA A 618 26.29 33.80 -22.92
CA ALA A 618 25.31 34.87 -22.74
C ALA A 618 23.95 34.36 -22.22
N SER A 619 23.79 33.06 -22.01
CA SER A 619 22.56 32.49 -21.47
C SER A 619 22.31 33.00 -20.06
N PRO A 620 21.04 33.26 -19.67
CA PRO A 620 20.69 33.56 -18.29
C PRO A 620 20.96 32.39 -17.32
N TRP A 621 21.36 31.22 -17.82
CA TRP A 621 21.69 30.04 -17.01
C TRP A 621 23.19 29.69 -17.02
N ALA A 622 24.03 30.54 -17.60
CA ALA A 622 25.45 30.25 -17.73
C ALA A 622 26.20 30.26 -16.38
N ASP A 623 25.79 31.13 -15.45
CA ASP A 623 26.32 31.15 -14.09
C ASP A 623 25.82 29.95 -13.25
N ASP A 624 24.56 29.54 -13.41
CA ASP A 624 24.05 28.25 -12.88
C ASP A 624 24.94 27.08 -13.34
N ALA A 625 25.23 26.99 -14.64
CA ALA A 625 26.06 25.92 -15.20
C ALA A 625 27.50 25.94 -14.63
N LEU A 626 28.12 27.12 -14.54
CA LEU A 626 29.46 27.25 -13.94
C LEU A 626 29.48 26.90 -12.46
N LEU A 627 28.42 27.25 -11.72
CA LEU A 627 28.29 26.87 -10.30
C LEU A 627 28.27 25.34 -10.18
N MET A 628 27.46 24.67 -11.00
CA MET A 628 27.40 23.20 -11.01
C MET A 628 28.77 22.59 -11.33
N VAL A 629 29.50 23.10 -12.32
CA VAL A 629 30.86 22.63 -12.63
C VAL A 629 31.79 22.85 -11.43
N GLY A 630 31.83 24.05 -10.85
CA GLY A 630 32.72 24.36 -9.74
C GLY A 630 32.47 23.51 -8.49
N VAL A 631 31.20 23.21 -8.19
CA VAL A 631 30.79 22.35 -7.07
C VAL A 631 31.15 20.89 -7.32
N TYR A 632 30.74 20.32 -8.45
CA TYR A 632 30.83 18.88 -8.70
C TYR A 632 32.16 18.41 -9.28
N ALA A 633 32.91 19.29 -9.95
CA ALA A 633 34.30 19.03 -10.35
C ALA A 633 35.30 19.39 -9.23
N GLU A 634 34.83 20.04 -8.16
CA GLU A 634 35.67 20.60 -7.09
C GLU A 634 36.78 21.51 -7.64
N GLU A 635 36.42 22.42 -8.56
CA GLU A 635 37.35 23.31 -9.25
C GLU A 635 37.14 24.78 -8.81
N PRO A 636 37.88 25.29 -7.80
CA PRO A 636 37.77 26.67 -7.32
C PRO A 636 37.96 27.72 -8.40
N ARG A 637 38.79 27.43 -9.42
CA ARG A 637 39.03 28.33 -10.56
C ARG A 637 37.77 28.58 -11.39
N VAL A 638 36.85 27.61 -11.46
CA VAL A 638 35.58 27.77 -12.16
C VAL A 638 34.63 28.67 -11.36
N LEU A 639 34.63 28.55 -10.03
CA LEU A 639 33.88 29.45 -9.15
C LEU A 639 34.41 30.89 -9.23
N GLN A 640 35.73 31.06 -9.31
CA GLN A 640 36.35 32.37 -9.56
C GLN A 640 35.93 32.94 -10.92
N ALA A 641 35.97 32.13 -11.98
CA ALA A 641 35.54 32.54 -13.31
C ALA A 641 34.04 32.92 -13.36
N LEU A 642 33.18 32.26 -12.57
CA LEU A 642 31.77 32.65 -12.41
C LEU A 642 31.66 34.07 -11.86
N ILE A 643 32.35 34.37 -10.75
CA ILE A 643 32.32 35.69 -10.11
C ILE A 643 32.80 36.79 -11.06
N GLU A 644 33.85 36.50 -11.83
CA GLU A 644 34.45 37.46 -12.77
C GLU A 644 33.60 37.68 -14.02
N ARG A 645 33.02 36.62 -14.58
CA ARG A 645 32.24 36.68 -15.83
C ARG A 645 30.81 37.16 -15.60
N TYR A 646 30.24 36.91 -14.43
CA TYR A 646 28.85 37.22 -14.08
C TYR A 646 28.80 38.03 -12.78
N PRO A 647 29.33 39.27 -12.75
CA PRO A 647 29.44 40.07 -11.53
C PRO A 647 28.08 40.44 -10.92
N ASP A 648 27.03 40.46 -11.75
CA ASP A 648 25.64 40.72 -11.38
C ASP A 648 24.77 39.44 -11.34
N GLY A 649 25.40 38.26 -11.51
CA GLY A 649 24.70 36.97 -11.51
C GLY A 649 24.21 36.57 -10.12
N ASP A 650 23.07 35.89 -10.05
CA ASP A 650 22.44 35.51 -8.77
C ASP A 650 23.21 34.39 -8.06
N LYS A 651 24.08 33.66 -8.78
CA LYS A 651 24.94 32.61 -8.23
C LYS A 651 26.25 33.11 -7.65
N ARG A 652 26.63 34.37 -7.89
CA ARG A 652 27.86 34.95 -7.37
C ARG A 652 28.00 34.83 -5.84
N PRO A 653 27.00 35.18 -5.01
CA PRO A 653 27.14 35.09 -3.55
C PRO A 653 27.38 33.65 -3.07
N ILE A 654 26.81 32.67 -3.78
CA ILE A 654 27.01 31.24 -3.47
C ILE A 654 28.45 30.83 -3.81
N ALA A 655 28.97 31.25 -4.96
CA ALA A 655 30.36 30.98 -5.34
C ALA A 655 31.37 31.62 -4.38
N GLU A 656 31.15 32.87 -3.95
CA GLU A 656 31.98 33.55 -2.93
C GLU A 656 31.99 32.77 -1.61
N ALA A 657 30.82 32.38 -1.10
CA ALA A 657 30.71 31.60 0.14
C ALA A 657 31.42 30.23 0.03
N LEU A 658 31.30 29.53 -1.10
CA LEU A 658 31.95 28.23 -1.31
C LEU A 658 33.49 28.35 -1.36
N LEU A 659 34.02 29.45 -1.89
CA LEU A 659 35.47 29.73 -1.88
C LEU A 659 35.98 30.10 -0.48
N GLU A 660 35.15 30.76 0.34
CA GLU A 660 35.46 31.08 1.74
C GLU A 660 35.40 29.85 2.66
N GLU A 661 34.43 28.94 2.47
CA GLU A 661 34.25 27.72 3.25
C GLU A 661 35.24 26.60 2.91
N LYS A 662 35.78 26.59 1.68
CA LYS A 662 36.86 25.68 1.25
C LYS A 662 38.21 26.42 1.14
N PRO A 663 38.81 26.95 2.22
CA PRO A 663 40.15 27.48 2.13
C PRO A 663 41.12 26.31 1.94
N HIS A 664 41.55 26.06 0.70
CA HIS A 664 42.62 25.11 0.47
C HIS A 664 43.97 25.72 0.89
N PRO A 665 44.78 24.97 1.67
CA PRO A 665 46.16 25.33 1.94
C PRO A 665 46.98 25.14 0.66
N GLY A 666 47.39 26.25 0.04
CA GLY A 666 48.28 26.25 -1.12
C GLY A 666 47.75 27.07 -2.29
N TRP A 667 47.73 28.39 -2.09
CA TRP A 667 48.09 29.34 -3.14
C TRP A 667 49.56 29.74 -2.94
#